data_AF-A0A5C6F531-F1
#
_entry.id   AF-A0A5C6F531-F1
#
_cell.length_a   1.000
_cell.length_b   1.000
_cell.length_c   1.000
_cell.angle_alpha   90.00
_cell.angle_beta   90.00
_cell.angle_gamma   90.00
#
_symmetry.space_group_name_H-M   'P 1'
#
loop_
_entity.id
_entity.type
_entity.pdbx_description
1 polymer ?
#
loop_
_entity_poly.entity_id
_entity_poly.type
_entity_poly.pdbx_seq_one_letter_code
_entity_poly.pdbx_strand_id
1 'polypeptide(L)'
;MKSVVRRTHLGTLVCLARCFVAVGLLVCGVGRLGAVEKRLVVSLSGKQELAVLAIDDDGGLKILSRSPVVGAPAALCFDSTGRNLYVASANPGTISVHRADADRLEHLQTVSVPAKPSYLTIDPTGRFLLASYFVTGQVSVHRIVGKGRLSNAPVELLSIDPRAHSVVFDPSGRFVFVSHTQTNSITQFRFDNQTGKLKPNSTSKLQRDVGIGPRHLWFRPDGKFAYGSDESGRSISGYQFDAASGALTHLQTLSSFPDDFEGKGSTSRVQVHPSGKFVYVANRIHGSLAVFGIDEDSGRVELIQRVPNDKVVRGFNITADGNFLVSAGQNSGMVVSYQIDEMGRLHRKAELAVGGTPWWVASFPSSDEPPQVVVQNAARVLRTADRSLMLGQGTMAGETTESSVLLQTRLTFGTELNEQGDLPGSVGAACFEWSLSEDLKNAMRTEFQLASPERDFIVRQKLTNLRPDTLYHYRAIYGESQSDAKAGPSCSFRTLPGGGVSRPVNFIVGSCMNYIKFMHGKAGNAGGPLTATTEDKQLGFPAFAAMQSLRPEFFVGTGDIVYYDNPFRVSKTVEEMRRCWHEQFRFPRMIEFFQHVPAYWSKDDHDYRYNDSDNESDRLPLPETGLSMFREQLPITAVDSTNSLTYRTIRVSRDVQIWMTEGRDFRSANDAPDGPEKTMWGREQRDWLQATLKASDAKWKLLITPTPIVGPDDAYKNDNHATLAGFRHEADSFFQWVKQNDVENLFLICGDRHWQYHSIHPTGVHEFACGALNDENSRMGVEPGDQYGTDPDGLVRQPFNSPEPSGGFLQIIAGETLGVTFFDDHANALHRIQFPIGGSPSE
;
A
#
# COMPACT_ATOMS: atom_id res chain seq x y z
N MET A 1 -48.16 41.65 -35.45
CA MET A 1 -48.50 42.79 -36.34
C MET A 1 -47.39 43.84 -36.24
N LYS A 2 -47.07 44.52 -37.36
CA LYS A 2 -46.38 45.84 -37.54
C LYS A 2 -45.50 46.34 -36.35
N SER A 3 -44.17 46.42 -36.38
CA SER A 3 -43.20 47.08 -37.31
C SER A 3 -43.19 48.62 -37.29
N VAL A 4 -41.96 49.20 -37.43
CA VAL A 4 -41.57 50.57 -37.91
C VAL A 4 -41.43 51.68 -36.83
N VAL A 5 -40.39 52.57 -36.75
CA VAL A 5 -39.06 52.74 -37.41
C VAL A 5 -38.14 53.76 -36.64
N ARG A 6 -36.80 53.65 -36.84
CA ARG A 6 -35.64 54.61 -36.83
C ARG A 6 -35.85 56.13 -36.50
N ARG A 7 -34.84 56.99 -36.27
CA ARG A 7 -33.38 57.03 -35.86
C ARG A 7 -32.97 58.52 -35.79
N THR A 8 -31.96 58.86 -34.97
CA THR A 8 -30.98 59.94 -35.31
C THR A 8 -29.57 59.66 -34.74
N HIS A 9 -28.63 60.63 -34.80
CA HIS A 9 -27.18 60.43 -34.88
C HIS A 9 -26.36 61.66 -34.42
N LEU A 10 -25.01 61.53 -34.42
CA LEU A 10 -23.91 62.47 -34.06
C LEU A 10 -23.66 62.62 -32.54
N GLY A 11 -22.44 62.57 -31.98
CA GLY A 11 -21.05 62.33 -32.48
C GLY A 11 -19.99 63.01 -31.55
N THR A 12 -18.67 62.72 -31.49
CA THR A 12 -17.77 61.69 -32.08
C THR A 12 -16.37 61.74 -31.36
N LEU A 13 -15.51 60.70 -31.47
CA LEU A 13 -14.02 60.66 -31.22
C LEU A 13 -13.52 60.71 -29.74
N VAL A 14 -12.45 60.02 -29.27
CA VAL A 14 -11.19 59.50 -29.88
C VAL A 14 -10.67 58.18 -29.22
N CYS A 15 -10.13 57.22 -30.03
CA CYS A 15 -9.19 56.09 -29.73
C CYS A 15 -9.55 54.96 -28.70
N LEU A 16 -9.05 53.70 -28.79
CA LEU A 16 -8.06 53.05 -29.68
C LEU A 16 -8.30 51.51 -29.79
N ALA A 17 -7.94 50.88 -30.94
CA ALA A 17 -7.74 49.43 -31.23
C ALA A 17 -8.89 48.42 -30.91
N ARG A 18 -9.63 47.86 -31.89
CA ARG A 18 -9.31 46.72 -32.82
C ARG A 18 -9.17 45.36 -32.11
N CYS A 19 -9.83 44.25 -32.51
CA CYS A 19 -10.57 43.93 -33.76
C CYS A 19 -11.79 42.99 -33.53
N PHE A 20 -12.60 42.82 -34.58
CA PHE A 20 -13.91 42.15 -34.58
C PHE A 20 -13.92 40.64 -34.32
N VAL A 21 -14.97 40.18 -33.63
CA VAL A 21 -15.47 38.80 -33.67
C VAL A 21 -16.61 38.71 -34.68
N ALA A 22 -16.60 37.71 -35.56
CA ALA A 22 -17.76 37.33 -36.37
C ALA A 22 -17.83 35.80 -36.52
N VAL A 23 -18.99 35.27 -36.14
CA VAL A 23 -19.37 33.86 -36.01
C VAL A 23 -19.09 33.01 -37.26
N GLY A 24 -18.50 31.83 -37.06
CA GLY A 24 -18.53 30.68 -37.96
C GLY A 24 -18.88 29.41 -37.18
N LEU A 25 -19.59 28.45 -37.80
CA LEU A 25 -20.12 27.27 -37.11
C LEU A 25 -19.01 26.46 -36.42
N LEU A 26 -19.14 26.23 -35.10
CA LEU A 26 -18.47 25.08 -34.48
C LEU A 26 -19.33 23.84 -34.67
N VAL A 27 -18.89 22.98 -35.58
CA VAL A 27 -18.99 21.54 -35.33
C VAL A 27 -18.14 21.29 -34.08
N CYS A 28 -18.76 20.90 -32.96
CA CYS A 28 -18.01 20.49 -31.78
C CYS A 28 -17.26 19.21 -32.13
N GLY A 29 -16.00 19.36 -32.55
CA GLY A 29 -15.09 18.26 -32.68
C GLY A 29 -15.00 17.55 -31.33
N VAL A 30 -15.16 16.22 -31.35
CA VAL A 30 -14.80 15.38 -30.22
C VAL A 30 -13.31 15.63 -29.99
N GLY A 31 -12.99 16.44 -28.99
CA GLY A 31 -11.61 16.60 -28.55
C GLY A 31 -11.11 15.21 -28.16
N ARG A 32 -10.11 14.71 -28.88
CA ARG A 32 -9.33 13.58 -28.37
C ARG A 32 -8.85 14.00 -26.98
N LEU A 33 -9.25 13.25 -25.96
CA LEU A 33 -8.56 13.25 -24.66
C LEU A 33 -7.06 13.14 -24.98
N GLY A 34 -6.27 14.08 -24.48
CA GLY A 34 -4.85 14.17 -24.84
C GLY A 34 -4.16 12.85 -24.54
N ALA A 35 -3.52 12.26 -25.56
CA ALA A 35 -2.84 10.98 -25.42
C ALA A 35 -1.78 11.08 -24.31
N VAL A 36 -1.78 10.12 -23.39
CA VAL A 36 -0.79 10.04 -22.31
C VAL A 36 0.52 9.53 -22.91
N GLU A 37 1.33 10.46 -23.42
CA GLU A 37 2.68 10.19 -23.90
C GLU A 37 3.51 9.44 -22.85
N LYS A 38 3.96 8.22 -23.18
CA LYS A 38 4.71 7.36 -22.25
C LYS A 38 6.10 7.93 -21.96
N ARG A 39 6.65 7.64 -20.78
CA ARG A 39 7.93 8.20 -20.32
C ARG A 39 9.04 7.14 -20.25
N LEU A 40 10.26 7.56 -20.58
CA LEU A 40 11.48 6.75 -20.58
C LEU A 40 12.64 7.56 -19.98
N VAL A 41 13.64 6.90 -19.41
CA VAL A 41 14.91 7.51 -18.96
C VAL A 41 16.09 6.82 -19.63
N VAL A 42 17.05 7.62 -20.08
CA VAL A 42 18.28 7.15 -20.75
C VAL A 42 19.51 7.65 -20.00
N SER A 43 20.43 6.76 -19.66
CA SER A 43 21.71 7.12 -19.06
C SER A 43 22.74 7.50 -20.12
N LEU A 44 23.30 8.71 -20.01
CA LEU A 44 24.26 9.27 -20.97
C LEU A 44 25.65 9.31 -20.34
N SER A 45 26.30 8.15 -20.32
CA SER A 45 27.52 7.88 -19.56
C SER A 45 28.63 8.92 -19.80
N GLY A 46 28.91 9.23 -21.07
CA GLY A 46 29.95 10.19 -21.47
C GLY A 46 29.64 11.66 -21.19
N LYS A 47 28.42 11.99 -20.73
CA LYS A 47 28.00 13.35 -20.34
C LYS A 47 27.70 13.49 -18.85
N GLN A 48 27.73 12.40 -18.08
CA GLN A 48 27.37 12.38 -16.65
C GLN A 48 25.96 12.91 -16.38
N GLU A 49 24.99 12.51 -17.21
CA GLU A 49 23.59 12.95 -17.10
C GLU A 49 22.59 11.83 -17.43
N LEU A 50 21.34 12.05 -17.02
CA LEU A 50 20.16 11.29 -17.42
C LEU A 50 19.33 12.18 -18.34
N ALA A 51 18.74 11.61 -19.39
CA ALA A 51 17.74 12.27 -20.22
C ALA A 51 16.38 11.60 -19.99
N VAL A 52 15.36 12.38 -19.60
CA VAL A 52 13.97 11.93 -19.59
C VAL A 52 13.39 12.20 -20.97
N LEU A 53 12.78 11.17 -21.57
CA LEU A 53 12.17 11.20 -22.89
C LEU A 53 10.67 10.92 -22.81
N ALA A 54 9.91 11.53 -23.71
CA ALA A 54 8.57 11.05 -24.05
C ALA A 54 8.61 10.20 -25.32
N ILE A 55 7.70 9.22 -25.39
CA ILE A 55 7.31 8.55 -26.63
C ILE A 55 5.80 8.69 -26.84
N ASP A 56 5.40 9.13 -28.03
CA ASP A 56 3.99 9.22 -28.44
C ASP A 56 3.48 7.88 -29.03
N ASP A 57 2.17 7.80 -29.32
CA ASP A 57 1.54 6.59 -29.85
C ASP A 57 1.89 6.27 -31.31
N ASP A 58 2.55 7.19 -32.03
CA ASP A 58 3.16 6.97 -33.33
C ASP A 58 4.65 6.57 -33.20
N GLY A 59 5.18 6.49 -31.99
CA GLY A 59 6.57 6.14 -31.69
C GLY A 59 7.55 7.31 -31.85
N GLY A 60 7.08 8.54 -32.02
CA GLY A 60 7.89 9.75 -32.02
C GLY A 60 8.55 9.99 -30.66
N LEU A 61 9.79 10.48 -30.66
CA LEU A 61 10.62 10.64 -29.47
C LEU A 61 11.00 12.11 -29.25
N LYS A 62 10.83 12.61 -28.02
CA LYS A 62 11.31 13.95 -27.62
C LYS A 62 12.02 13.93 -26.26
N ILE A 63 12.99 14.82 -26.08
CA ILE A 63 13.64 15.05 -24.77
C ILE A 63 12.75 16.01 -23.97
N LEU A 64 12.45 15.65 -22.73
CA LEU A 64 11.69 16.46 -21.79
C LEU A 64 12.62 17.25 -20.86
N SER A 65 13.57 16.54 -20.24
CA SER A 65 14.53 17.13 -19.32
C SER A 65 15.87 16.39 -19.35
N ARG A 66 16.88 17.02 -18.75
CA ARG A 66 18.17 16.40 -18.45
C ARG A 66 18.53 16.69 -16.99
N SER A 67 19.04 15.68 -16.29
CA SER A 67 19.46 15.78 -14.89
C SER A 67 20.91 15.31 -14.75
N PRO A 68 21.83 16.11 -14.16
CA PRO A 68 23.21 15.69 -13.94
C PRO A 68 23.30 14.59 -12.87
N VAL A 69 24.32 13.75 -12.97
CA VAL A 69 24.60 12.65 -12.03
C VAL A 69 26.09 12.67 -11.69
N VAL A 70 26.43 12.33 -10.45
CA VAL A 70 27.84 12.16 -10.04
C VAL A 70 28.42 10.90 -10.68
N GLY A 71 29.48 11.06 -11.47
CA GLY A 71 30.12 9.97 -12.20
C GLY A 71 29.41 9.62 -13.50
N ALA A 72 29.96 8.67 -14.25
CA ALA A 72 29.41 8.23 -15.53
C ALA A 72 28.27 7.22 -15.32
N PRO A 73 26.98 7.60 -15.53
CA PRO A 73 25.84 6.72 -15.26
C PRO A 73 25.82 5.53 -16.22
N ALA A 74 25.28 4.42 -15.73
CA ALA A 74 25.28 3.12 -16.38
C ALA A 74 23.90 2.45 -16.24
N ALA A 75 23.75 1.46 -15.35
CA ALA A 75 22.50 0.72 -15.18
C ALA A 75 21.44 1.56 -14.46
N LEU A 76 20.18 1.39 -14.87
CA LEU A 76 19.01 2.07 -14.33
C LEU A 76 17.97 1.03 -13.89
N CYS A 77 17.35 1.25 -12.73
CA CYS A 77 16.25 0.44 -12.20
C CYS A 77 15.23 1.36 -11.52
N PHE A 78 13.95 1.28 -11.88
CA PHE A 78 12.86 1.96 -11.17
C PHE A 78 12.34 1.08 -10.04
N ASP A 79 11.80 1.68 -8.98
CA ASP A 79 10.88 0.97 -8.08
C ASP A 79 9.56 0.61 -8.80
N SER A 80 8.79 -0.28 -8.18
CA SER A 80 7.51 -0.77 -8.69
C SER A 80 6.45 0.34 -8.89
N THR A 81 6.60 1.48 -8.21
CA THR A 81 5.67 2.62 -8.29
C THR A 81 6.07 3.66 -9.33
N GLY A 82 7.27 3.51 -9.94
CA GLY A 82 7.87 4.51 -10.81
C GLY A 82 8.32 5.79 -10.10
N ARG A 83 8.14 5.91 -8.77
CA ARG A 83 8.42 7.14 -8.02
C ARG A 83 9.90 7.36 -7.76
N ASN A 84 10.72 6.31 -7.70
CA ASN A 84 12.18 6.44 -7.54
C ASN A 84 12.94 5.63 -8.60
N LEU A 85 14.02 6.25 -9.09
CA LEU A 85 14.97 5.70 -10.04
C LEU A 85 16.34 5.54 -9.35
N TYR A 86 16.85 4.32 -9.39
CA TYR A 86 18.18 3.96 -8.91
C TYR A 86 19.15 3.89 -10.08
N VAL A 87 20.29 4.58 -9.93
CA VAL A 87 21.24 4.86 -11.00
C VAL A 87 22.63 4.45 -10.55
N ALA A 88 23.18 3.41 -11.17
CA ALA A 88 24.56 2.99 -10.98
C ALA A 88 25.51 3.86 -11.79
N SER A 89 26.57 4.40 -11.18
CA SER A 89 27.58 5.22 -11.86
C SER A 89 29.02 4.73 -11.64
N ALA A 90 29.91 5.23 -12.50
CA ALA A 90 31.35 4.96 -12.48
C ALA A 90 32.16 6.22 -12.17
N ASN A 91 33.37 6.03 -11.63
CA ASN A 91 34.37 7.08 -11.44
C ASN A 91 33.82 8.32 -10.67
N PRO A 92 33.44 8.18 -9.37
CA PRO A 92 33.57 7.01 -8.50
C PRO A 92 32.43 5.99 -8.64
N GLY A 93 32.60 4.80 -8.04
CA GLY A 93 31.53 3.80 -7.97
C GLY A 93 30.43 4.27 -7.02
N THR A 94 29.24 4.54 -7.54
CA THR A 94 28.10 5.00 -6.73
C THR A 94 26.79 4.36 -7.18
N ILE A 95 25.81 4.36 -6.28
CA ILE A 95 24.39 4.23 -6.60
C ILE A 95 23.72 5.52 -6.14
N SER A 96 23.06 6.22 -7.07
CA SER A 96 22.28 7.42 -6.76
C SER A 96 20.78 7.16 -6.88
N VAL A 97 20.01 7.74 -5.97
CA VAL A 97 18.54 7.68 -5.92
C VAL A 97 18.00 9.02 -6.42
N HIS A 98 17.06 8.97 -7.36
CA HIS A 98 16.37 10.14 -7.88
C HIS A 98 14.86 9.92 -7.83
N ARG A 99 14.11 10.85 -7.25
CA ARG A 99 12.65 10.85 -7.32
C ARG A 99 12.23 11.24 -8.73
N ALA A 100 11.32 10.51 -9.33
CA ALA A 100 10.74 10.85 -10.61
C ALA A 100 9.41 11.57 -10.42
N ASP A 101 9.27 12.71 -11.10
CA ASP A 101 8.06 13.52 -11.13
C ASP A 101 7.73 13.80 -12.60
N ALA A 102 7.10 12.80 -13.22
CA ALA A 102 6.73 12.68 -14.65
C ALA A 102 7.84 13.03 -15.66
N ASP A 103 8.12 14.32 -15.82
CA ASP A 103 9.03 14.89 -16.82
C ASP A 103 10.43 15.19 -16.27
N ARG A 104 10.62 15.14 -14.94
CA ARG A 104 11.88 15.49 -14.26
C ARG A 104 12.33 14.46 -13.22
N LEU A 105 13.63 14.50 -12.91
CA LEU A 105 14.27 13.68 -11.88
C LEU A 105 14.91 14.59 -10.82
N GLU A 106 14.51 14.44 -9.56
CA GLU A 106 15.01 15.15 -8.38
C GLU A 106 16.00 14.24 -7.62
N HIS A 107 17.24 14.68 -7.43
CA HIS A 107 18.25 13.89 -6.72
C HIS A 107 17.94 13.80 -5.21
N LEU A 108 17.90 12.59 -4.64
CA LEU A 108 17.63 12.36 -3.22
C LEU A 108 18.89 12.01 -2.40
N GLN A 109 19.74 11.13 -2.94
CA GLN A 109 20.87 10.54 -2.23
C GLN A 109 21.89 9.95 -3.21
N THR A 110 23.17 10.00 -2.85
CA THR A 110 24.22 9.17 -3.45
C THR A 110 24.85 8.28 -2.38
N VAL A 111 24.98 6.99 -2.65
CA VAL A 111 25.69 6.02 -1.81
C VAL A 111 26.95 5.56 -2.55
N SER A 112 28.09 5.58 -1.86
CA SER A 112 29.36 5.05 -2.37
C SER A 112 29.38 3.53 -2.31
N VAL A 113 29.88 2.87 -3.36
CA VAL A 113 29.95 1.41 -3.46
C VAL A 113 31.34 0.95 -3.93
N PRO A 114 31.75 -0.32 -3.70
CA PRO A 114 33.15 -0.75 -3.87
C PRO A 114 33.72 -0.60 -5.29
N ALA A 115 32.86 -0.68 -6.31
CA ALA A 115 33.19 -0.50 -7.71
C ALA A 115 31.95 -0.04 -8.49
N LYS A 116 32.07 0.22 -9.80
CA LYS A 116 30.92 0.50 -10.66
C LYS A 116 29.95 -0.70 -10.70
N PRO A 117 28.68 -0.56 -10.27
CA PRO A 117 27.70 -1.62 -10.47
C PRO A 117 27.42 -1.85 -11.96
N SER A 118 27.19 -3.11 -12.32
CA SER A 118 27.02 -3.56 -13.70
C SER A 118 25.56 -3.86 -14.04
N TYR A 119 24.75 -4.11 -13.02
CA TYR A 119 23.31 -4.30 -13.05
C TYR A 119 22.70 -3.85 -11.72
N LEU A 120 21.44 -3.43 -11.74
CA LEU A 120 20.62 -3.12 -10.58
C LEU A 120 19.29 -3.85 -10.71
N THR A 121 18.79 -4.43 -9.62
CA THR A 121 17.44 -5.00 -9.52
C THR A 121 16.89 -4.74 -8.12
N ILE A 122 15.57 -4.58 -7.99
CA ILE A 122 14.88 -4.44 -6.72
C ILE A 122 14.12 -5.75 -6.47
N ASP A 123 14.01 -6.16 -5.20
CA ASP A 123 13.18 -7.32 -4.86
C ASP A 123 11.68 -7.01 -5.07
N PRO A 124 10.81 -7.99 -5.35
CA PRO A 124 9.39 -7.72 -5.61
C PRO A 124 8.63 -6.99 -4.49
N THR A 125 9.12 -7.01 -3.25
CA THR A 125 8.51 -6.26 -2.13
C THR A 125 8.99 -4.81 -2.00
N GLY A 126 9.95 -4.37 -2.83
CA GLY A 126 10.47 -2.99 -2.82
C GLY A 126 11.33 -2.63 -1.60
N ARG A 127 11.79 -3.62 -0.83
CA ARG A 127 12.54 -3.44 0.42
C ARG A 127 14.06 -3.46 0.25
N PHE A 128 14.57 -4.00 -0.85
CA PHE A 128 15.99 -4.18 -1.11
C PHE A 128 16.39 -3.92 -2.56
N LEU A 129 17.48 -3.20 -2.75
CA LEU A 129 18.17 -3.04 -4.02
C LEU A 129 19.39 -3.94 -4.07
N LEU A 130 19.45 -4.83 -5.06
CA LEU A 130 20.58 -5.69 -5.37
C LEU A 130 21.40 -5.11 -6.52
N ALA A 131 22.72 -5.16 -6.37
CA ALA A 131 23.66 -4.65 -7.36
C ALA A 131 24.81 -5.64 -7.60
N SER A 132 25.13 -5.94 -8.86
CA SER A 132 26.26 -6.82 -9.23
C SER A 132 27.49 -6.01 -9.64
N TYR A 133 28.68 -6.53 -9.35
CA TYR A 133 29.96 -5.86 -9.64
C TYR A 133 30.84 -6.74 -10.53
N PHE A 134 30.86 -6.43 -11.83
CA PHE A 134 31.63 -7.17 -12.82
C PHE A 134 33.14 -7.17 -12.55
N VAL A 135 33.70 -6.05 -12.08
CA VAL A 135 35.16 -5.94 -11.87
C VAL A 135 35.60 -6.70 -10.62
N THR A 136 34.86 -6.60 -9.52
CA THR A 136 35.27 -7.18 -8.22
C THR A 136 34.72 -8.58 -7.97
N GLY A 137 33.72 -9.04 -8.75
CA GLY A 137 33.10 -10.35 -8.51
C GLY A 137 32.26 -10.34 -7.23
N GLN A 138 31.37 -9.35 -7.08
CA GLN A 138 30.57 -9.16 -5.88
C GLN A 138 29.09 -8.94 -6.19
N VAL A 139 28.23 -9.15 -5.19
CA VAL A 139 26.86 -8.61 -5.13
C VAL A 139 26.70 -7.86 -3.81
N SER A 140 26.07 -6.68 -3.85
CA SER A 140 25.65 -5.96 -2.65
C SER A 140 24.13 -5.90 -2.56
N VAL A 141 23.62 -6.05 -1.36
CA VAL A 141 22.21 -5.82 -1.01
C VAL A 141 22.13 -4.56 -0.16
N HIS A 142 21.44 -3.52 -0.63
CA HIS A 142 21.10 -2.35 0.17
C HIS A 142 19.64 -2.43 0.58
N ARG A 143 19.31 -2.00 1.80
CA ARG A 143 17.91 -1.84 2.23
C ARG A 143 17.38 -0.53 1.66
N ILE A 144 16.18 -0.56 1.11
CA ILE A 144 15.41 0.63 0.73
C ILE A 144 14.68 1.12 1.99
N VAL A 145 14.80 2.41 2.29
CA VAL A 145 14.35 3.03 3.54
C VAL A 145 13.63 4.36 3.28
N GLY A 146 12.57 4.63 4.05
CA GLY A 146 11.75 5.84 3.91
C GLY A 146 11.28 6.08 2.48
N LYS A 147 11.39 7.32 2.01
CA LYS A 147 11.00 7.78 0.65
C LYS A 147 11.96 7.29 -0.45
N GLY A 148 12.18 5.97 -0.56
CA GLY A 148 13.00 5.31 -1.60
C GLY A 148 14.51 5.46 -1.43
N ARG A 149 15.00 5.94 -0.28
CA ARG A 149 16.44 6.11 -0.01
C ARG A 149 17.10 4.75 0.20
N LEU A 150 18.42 4.67 0.08
CA LEU A 150 19.20 3.46 0.36
C LEU A 150 19.92 3.54 1.71
N SER A 151 20.10 2.39 2.36
CA SER A 151 21.04 2.26 3.47
C SER A 151 22.46 2.61 3.02
N ASN A 152 23.14 3.49 3.76
CA ASN A 152 24.49 3.98 3.43
C ASN A 152 25.53 2.86 3.34
N ALA A 153 25.38 1.82 4.18
CA ALA A 153 26.07 0.55 4.03
C ALA A 153 25.10 -0.50 3.46
N PRO A 154 25.58 -1.47 2.66
CA PRO A 154 24.78 -2.63 2.30
C PRO A 154 24.52 -3.51 3.53
N VAL A 155 23.34 -4.15 3.60
CA VAL A 155 23.05 -5.18 4.61
C VAL A 155 23.84 -6.47 4.36
N GLU A 156 24.30 -6.66 3.12
CA GLU A 156 25.22 -7.72 2.74
C GLU A 156 26.09 -7.28 1.55
N LEU A 157 27.40 -7.52 1.62
CA LEU A 157 28.32 -7.42 0.49
C LEU A 157 28.99 -8.79 0.31
N LEU A 158 28.49 -9.57 -0.63
CA LEU A 158 28.91 -10.94 -0.87
C LEU A 158 29.94 -11.00 -1.99
N SER A 159 31.13 -11.55 -1.70
CA SER A 159 32.11 -11.93 -2.71
C SER A 159 31.76 -13.29 -3.32
N ILE A 160 31.78 -13.35 -4.65
CA ILE A 160 31.34 -14.47 -5.48
C ILE A 160 32.30 -14.66 -6.65
N ASP A 161 31.93 -15.47 -7.66
CA ASP A 161 32.74 -15.66 -8.85
C ASP A 161 33.03 -14.33 -9.61
N PRO A 162 34.22 -14.17 -10.24
CA PRO A 162 34.55 -13.01 -11.06
C PRO A 162 33.56 -12.73 -12.20
N ARG A 163 33.53 -11.48 -12.67
CA ARG A 163 32.73 -11.03 -13.82
C ARG A 163 31.22 -11.28 -13.69
N ALA A 164 30.70 -11.17 -12.47
CA ALA A 164 29.27 -11.07 -12.16
C ALA A 164 28.64 -9.89 -12.91
N HIS A 165 27.94 -10.15 -14.02
CA HIS A 165 27.45 -9.11 -14.91
C HIS A 165 26.00 -8.70 -14.60
N SER A 166 25.07 -9.63 -14.38
CA SER A 166 23.70 -9.33 -13.95
C SER A 166 23.35 -9.98 -12.63
N VAL A 167 22.42 -9.37 -11.90
CA VAL A 167 21.74 -9.95 -10.74
C VAL A 167 20.24 -9.73 -10.95
N VAL A 168 19.45 -10.80 -10.91
CA VAL A 168 17.99 -10.76 -11.14
C VAL A 168 17.26 -11.71 -10.18
N PHE A 169 16.03 -11.37 -9.86
CA PHE A 169 15.11 -12.24 -9.11
C PHE A 169 14.35 -13.20 -10.03
N ASP A 170 13.85 -14.30 -9.47
CA ASP A 170 12.67 -14.97 -10.03
C ASP A 170 11.39 -14.14 -9.77
N PRO A 171 10.31 -14.34 -10.53
CA PRO A 171 8.97 -13.79 -10.27
C PRO A 171 8.55 -13.68 -8.79
N SER A 172 8.79 -14.73 -7.99
CA SER A 172 8.35 -14.78 -6.59
C SER A 172 9.28 -14.08 -5.60
N GLY A 173 10.44 -13.57 -6.06
CA GLY A 173 11.43 -12.91 -5.22
C GLY A 173 12.17 -13.83 -4.24
N ARG A 174 11.98 -15.15 -4.33
CA ARG A 174 12.54 -16.14 -3.40
C ARG A 174 13.94 -16.59 -3.82
N PHE A 175 14.29 -16.42 -5.08
CA PHE A 175 15.57 -16.84 -5.65
C PHE A 175 16.22 -15.72 -6.46
N VAL A 176 17.56 -15.70 -6.44
CA VAL A 176 18.38 -14.69 -7.11
C VAL A 176 19.43 -15.36 -7.98
N PHE A 177 19.57 -14.88 -9.21
CA PHE A 177 20.43 -15.43 -10.25
C PHE A 177 21.49 -14.41 -10.64
N VAL A 178 22.74 -14.81 -10.58
CA VAL A 178 23.89 -13.98 -10.93
C VAL A 178 24.62 -14.58 -12.11
N SER A 179 24.65 -13.89 -13.25
CA SER A 179 25.28 -14.37 -14.48
C SER A 179 26.76 -13.95 -14.53
N HIS A 180 27.65 -14.90 -14.81
CA HIS A 180 29.11 -14.68 -14.85
C HIS A 180 29.66 -14.94 -16.25
N THR A 181 30.15 -13.90 -16.92
CA THR A 181 30.62 -14.04 -18.31
C THR A 181 31.97 -14.75 -18.44
N GLN A 182 32.81 -14.74 -17.39
CA GLN A 182 34.13 -15.37 -17.40
C GLN A 182 34.14 -16.80 -16.86
N THR A 183 33.55 -17.04 -15.68
CA THR A 183 33.40 -18.41 -15.14
C THR A 183 32.30 -19.19 -15.86
N ASN A 184 31.57 -18.52 -16.77
CA ASN A 184 30.71 -19.12 -17.77
C ASN A 184 29.55 -19.89 -17.15
N SER A 185 28.89 -19.25 -16.18
CA SER A 185 27.95 -19.89 -15.27
C SER A 185 26.90 -18.91 -14.74
N ILE A 186 25.84 -19.45 -14.16
CA ILE A 186 24.84 -18.70 -13.40
C ILE A 186 24.87 -19.19 -11.95
N THR A 187 25.19 -18.33 -11.01
CA THR A 187 25.14 -18.62 -9.56
C THR A 187 23.71 -18.40 -9.07
N GLN A 188 23.19 -19.31 -8.24
CA GLN A 188 21.79 -19.36 -7.82
C GLN A 188 21.71 -19.31 -6.29
N PHE A 189 20.96 -18.33 -5.78
CA PHE A 189 20.78 -18.07 -4.35
C PHE A 189 19.30 -18.20 -3.97
N ARG A 190 19.06 -18.55 -2.71
CA ARG A 190 17.81 -18.26 -2.00
C ARG A 190 17.93 -16.87 -1.39
N PHE A 191 16.91 -16.05 -1.54
CA PHE A 191 16.83 -14.73 -0.95
C PHE A 191 16.01 -14.77 0.34
N ASP A 192 16.57 -14.19 1.39
CA ASP A 192 15.91 -13.99 2.67
C ASP A 192 15.25 -12.62 2.65
N ASN A 193 13.94 -12.57 2.34
CA ASN A 193 13.20 -11.31 2.14
C ASN A 193 13.02 -10.47 3.42
N GLN A 194 13.41 -11.00 4.60
CA GLN A 194 13.34 -10.28 5.88
C GLN A 194 14.67 -9.55 6.16
N THR A 195 15.78 -10.29 6.02
CA THR A 195 17.13 -9.79 6.34
C THR A 195 17.84 -9.16 5.14
N GLY A 196 17.42 -9.50 3.92
CA GLY A 196 18.08 -9.14 2.67
C GLY A 196 19.27 -10.04 2.32
N LYS A 197 19.45 -11.19 2.96
CA LYS A 197 20.65 -12.03 2.77
C LYS A 197 20.49 -13.08 1.67
N LEU A 198 21.58 -13.33 0.96
CA LEU A 198 21.72 -14.33 -0.10
C LEU A 198 22.36 -15.60 0.47
N LYS A 199 21.60 -16.70 0.48
CA LYS A 199 22.09 -18.03 0.87
C LYS A 199 22.26 -18.87 -0.40
N PRO A 200 23.37 -19.60 -0.60
CA PRO A 200 23.51 -20.47 -1.78
C PRO A 200 22.32 -21.43 -1.89
N ASN A 201 21.78 -21.59 -3.11
CA ASN A 201 20.74 -22.58 -3.33
C ASN A 201 21.31 -24.01 -3.28
N SER A 202 20.46 -25.03 -3.15
CA SER A 202 20.88 -26.45 -3.19
C SER A 202 21.63 -26.76 -4.50
N THR A 203 21.10 -26.30 -5.63
CA THR A 203 21.81 -26.20 -6.91
C THR A 203 22.44 -24.82 -7.04
N SER A 204 23.50 -24.53 -6.28
CA SER A 204 24.08 -23.18 -6.17
C SER A 204 24.68 -22.61 -7.45
N LYS A 205 24.95 -23.43 -8.48
CA LYS A 205 25.61 -23.00 -9.71
C LYS A 205 25.20 -23.84 -10.91
N LEU A 206 24.76 -23.18 -11.98
CA LEU A 206 24.54 -23.76 -13.31
C LEU A 206 25.74 -23.43 -14.20
N GLN A 207 26.54 -24.45 -14.55
CA GLN A 207 27.66 -24.31 -15.47
C GLN A 207 27.15 -24.32 -16.93
N ARG A 208 27.79 -23.54 -17.82
CA ARG A 208 27.49 -23.53 -19.26
C ARG A 208 28.69 -23.98 -20.09
N ASP A 209 28.42 -24.31 -21.35
CA ASP A 209 29.39 -24.80 -22.33
C ASP A 209 30.44 -23.73 -22.67
N VAL A 210 31.70 -24.13 -22.83
CA VAL A 210 32.83 -23.18 -22.98
C VAL A 210 32.58 -22.20 -24.14
N GLY A 211 32.70 -20.90 -23.84
CA GLY A 211 32.58 -19.83 -24.83
C GLY A 211 31.22 -19.13 -24.87
N ILE A 212 30.21 -19.59 -24.13
CA ILE A 212 28.87 -18.96 -24.05
C ILE A 212 28.94 -17.56 -23.40
N GLY A 213 29.42 -17.48 -22.16
CA GLY A 213 29.55 -16.25 -21.38
C GLY A 213 28.21 -15.60 -21.00
N PRO A 214 27.36 -16.22 -20.14
CA PRO A 214 26.07 -15.66 -19.72
C PRO A 214 26.21 -14.26 -19.13
N ARG A 215 25.39 -13.32 -19.62
CA ARG A 215 25.57 -11.88 -19.36
C ARG A 215 24.41 -11.23 -18.63
N HIS A 216 23.23 -11.19 -19.25
CA HIS A 216 21.97 -10.78 -18.65
C HIS A 216 21.00 -11.96 -18.71
N LEU A 217 20.07 -12.04 -17.77
CA LEU A 217 19.00 -13.02 -17.70
C LEU A 217 17.66 -12.29 -17.53
N TRP A 218 16.59 -12.81 -18.10
CA TRP A 218 15.23 -12.25 -17.95
C TRP A 218 14.19 -13.38 -17.87
N PHE A 219 13.28 -13.33 -16.89
CA PHE A 219 12.23 -14.34 -16.72
C PHE A 219 11.02 -14.06 -17.62
N ARG A 220 10.36 -15.12 -18.10
CA ARG A 220 9.03 -15.02 -18.70
C ARG A 220 8.02 -14.57 -17.62
N PRO A 221 6.97 -13.78 -17.94
CA PRO A 221 5.98 -13.30 -16.96
C PRO A 221 5.33 -14.39 -16.09
N ASP A 222 5.14 -15.60 -16.63
CA ASP A 222 4.65 -16.74 -15.85
C ASP A 222 5.72 -17.38 -14.95
N GLY A 223 7.00 -17.09 -15.17
CA GLY A 223 8.09 -17.62 -14.37
C GLY A 223 8.45 -19.08 -14.64
N LYS A 224 7.86 -19.75 -15.66
CA LYS A 224 8.25 -21.14 -15.98
C LYS A 224 9.59 -21.23 -16.69
N PHE A 225 10.02 -20.13 -17.32
CA PHE A 225 11.20 -20.07 -18.15
C PHE A 225 11.97 -18.76 -17.95
N ALA A 226 13.27 -18.80 -18.23
CA ALA A 226 14.14 -17.64 -18.28
C ALA A 226 15.01 -17.66 -19.55
N TYR A 227 15.43 -16.48 -20.01
CA TYR A 227 16.20 -16.31 -21.24
C TYR A 227 17.42 -15.44 -20.98
N GLY A 228 18.59 -15.93 -21.40
CA GLY A 228 19.88 -15.29 -21.19
C GLY A 228 20.51 -14.77 -22.48
N SER A 229 21.13 -13.59 -22.44
CA SER A 229 22.06 -13.14 -23.48
C SER A 229 23.46 -13.67 -23.20
N ASP A 230 24.06 -14.31 -24.21
CA ASP A 230 25.38 -14.94 -24.09
C ASP A 230 26.43 -14.05 -24.75
N GLU A 231 27.26 -13.36 -23.96
CA GLU A 231 28.13 -12.27 -24.42
C GLU A 231 29.14 -12.75 -25.47
N SER A 232 29.79 -13.87 -25.18
CA SER A 232 30.85 -14.44 -26.01
C SER A 232 30.30 -15.39 -27.07
N GLY A 233 29.22 -16.12 -26.73
CA GLY A 233 28.58 -17.14 -27.57
C GLY A 233 27.72 -16.59 -28.69
N ARG A 234 27.43 -15.27 -28.69
CA ARG A 234 26.64 -14.60 -29.73
C ARG A 234 25.22 -15.17 -29.84
N SER A 235 24.69 -15.65 -28.72
CA SER A 235 23.50 -16.48 -28.66
C SER A 235 22.49 -15.98 -27.62
N ILE A 236 21.29 -16.55 -27.73
CA ILE A 236 20.31 -16.62 -26.64
C ILE A 236 20.31 -18.04 -26.07
N SER A 237 20.36 -18.16 -24.74
CA SER A 237 20.14 -19.43 -24.03
C SER A 237 18.76 -19.41 -23.37
N GLY A 238 17.96 -20.46 -23.58
CA GLY A 238 16.69 -20.69 -22.90
C GLY A 238 16.85 -21.65 -21.71
N TYR A 239 16.12 -21.39 -20.63
CA TYR A 239 16.17 -22.15 -19.39
C TYR A 239 14.76 -22.44 -18.87
N GLN A 240 14.52 -23.65 -18.39
CA GLN A 240 13.37 -23.99 -17.55
C GLN A 240 13.67 -23.63 -16.10
N PHE A 241 12.68 -23.09 -15.39
CA PHE A 241 12.78 -22.80 -13.97
C PHE A 241 11.88 -23.73 -13.17
N ASP A 242 12.48 -24.47 -12.23
CA ASP A 242 11.73 -25.15 -11.18
C ASP A 242 11.50 -24.20 -10.00
N ALA A 243 10.27 -23.71 -9.86
CA ALA A 243 9.89 -22.81 -8.78
C ALA A 243 9.88 -23.47 -7.38
N ALA A 244 9.93 -24.80 -7.27
CA ALA A 244 10.01 -25.48 -5.97
C ALA A 244 11.46 -25.50 -5.45
N SER A 245 12.42 -25.95 -6.27
CA SER A 245 13.84 -25.98 -5.88
C SER A 245 14.57 -24.66 -6.12
N GLY A 246 14.09 -23.79 -7.02
CA GLY A 246 14.78 -22.59 -7.47
C GLY A 246 15.93 -22.85 -8.44
N ALA A 247 15.93 -23.99 -9.13
CA ALA A 247 16.97 -24.36 -10.08
C ALA A 247 16.57 -24.00 -11.53
N LEU A 248 17.52 -23.41 -12.26
CA LEU A 248 17.47 -23.31 -13.72
C LEU A 248 18.08 -24.56 -14.37
N THR A 249 17.38 -25.10 -15.35
CA THR A 249 17.85 -26.17 -16.24
C THR A 249 17.95 -25.62 -17.66
N HIS A 250 19.07 -25.83 -18.35
CA HIS A 250 19.25 -25.39 -19.74
C HIS A 250 18.36 -26.19 -20.70
N LEU A 251 17.72 -25.50 -21.65
CA LEU A 251 16.84 -26.09 -22.67
C LEU A 251 17.45 -26.06 -24.07
N GLN A 252 17.99 -24.91 -24.46
CA GLN A 252 18.59 -24.69 -25.78
C GLN A 252 19.47 -23.44 -25.83
N THR A 253 20.34 -23.39 -26.84
CA THR A 253 21.14 -22.22 -27.20
C THR A 253 20.95 -21.98 -28.69
N LEU A 254 20.69 -20.75 -29.12
CA LEU A 254 20.48 -20.40 -30.53
C LEU A 254 21.25 -19.12 -30.90
N SER A 255 21.89 -19.08 -32.07
CA SER A 255 22.64 -17.91 -32.54
C SER A 255 21.73 -16.70 -32.76
N SER A 256 22.06 -15.56 -32.15
CA SER A 256 21.40 -14.28 -32.44
C SER A 256 22.02 -13.56 -33.63
N PHE A 257 23.13 -14.04 -34.18
CA PHE A 257 23.85 -13.47 -35.32
C PHE A 257 23.59 -14.29 -36.61
N PRO A 258 23.71 -13.69 -37.81
CA PRO A 258 23.73 -14.42 -39.07
C PRO A 258 24.83 -15.50 -39.08
N ASP A 259 24.58 -16.61 -39.78
CA ASP A 259 25.49 -17.76 -39.82
C ASP A 259 26.77 -17.45 -40.63
N ASP A 260 26.72 -16.43 -41.50
CA ASP A 260 27.81 -15.88 -42.29
C ASP A 260 28.52 -14.67 -41.62
N PHE A 261 28.22 -14.37 -40.35
CA PHE A 261 28.84 -13.22 -39.67
C PHE A 261 30.30 -13.47 -39.26
N GLU A 262 31.21 -12.96 -40.09
CA GLU A 262 32.64 -12.97 -39.82
C GLU A 262 33.11 -11.90 -38.81
N GLY A 263 34.08 -12.27 -37.98
CA GLY A 263 34.77 -11.36 -37.04
C GLY A 263 34.37 -11.52 -35.57
N LYS A 264 34.62 -10.49 -34.75
CA LYS A 264 34.29 -10.47 -33.30
C LYS A 264 32.95 -9.78 -33.08
N GLY A 265 31.96 -10.52 -32.60
CA GLY A 265 30.64 -10.02 -32.17
C GLY A 265 30.38 -10.30 -30.70
N SER A 266 29.42 -9.60 -30.07
CA SER A 266 28.98 -9.90 -28.70
C SER A 266 27.53 -9.48 -28.45
N THR A 267 26.76 -10.25 -27.68
CA THR A 267 25.41 -9.82 -27.24
C THR A 267 25.51 -8.80 -26.10
N SER A 268 24.44 -8.06 -25.82
CA SER A 268 24.34 -7.15 -24.67
C SER A 268 23.11 -7.47 -23.81
N ARG A 269 21.98 -6.81 -24.07
CA ARG A 269 20.75 -6.97 -23.29
C ARG A 269 19.85 -8.05 -23.90
N VAL A 270 19.16 -8.77 -23.02
CA VAL A 270 17.98 -9.59 -23.32
C VAL A 270 16.79 -9.01 -22.55
N GLN A 271 15.58 -9.10 -23.10
CA GLN A 271 14.33 -8.78 -22.40
C GLN A 271 13.17 -9.55 -23.04
N VAL A 272 12.31 -10.13 -22.21
CA VAL A 272 11.06 -10.79 -22.64
C VAL A 272 9.96 -9.73 -22.76
N HIS A 273 9.09 -9.88 -23.75
CA HIS A 273 7.90 -9.06 -23.93
C HIS A 273 6.90 -9.23 -22.78
N PRO A 274 6.12 -8.20 -22.39
CA PRO A 274 5.09 -8.33 -21.35
C PRO A 274 4.06 -9.44 -21.60
N SER A 275 3.75 -9.77 -22.87
CA SER A 275 2.87 -10.91 -23.20
C SER A 275 3.49 -12.30 -23.01
N GLY A 276 4.80 -12.39 -22.72
CA GLY A 276 5.53 -13.64 -22.59
C GLY A 276 5.83 -14.39 -23.90
N LYS A 277 5.32 -13.93 -25.05
CA LYS A 277 5.40 -14.63 -26.35
C LYS A 277 6.66 -14.34 -27.17
N PHE A 278 7.40 -13.29 -26.84
CA PHE A 278 8.57 -12.86 -27.61
C PHE A 278 9.74 -12.49 -26.68
N VAL A 279 10.96 -12.67 -27.16
CA VAL A 279 12.19 -12.23 -26.47
C VAL A 279 13.15 -11.56 -27.45
N TYR A 280 13.74 -10.46 -27.00
CA TYR A 280 14.58 -9.59 -27.81
C TYR A 280 16.02 -9.62 -27.29
N VAL A 281 17.00 -9.65 -28.20
CA VAL A 281 18.44 -9.62 -27.86
C VAL A 281 19.17 -8.57 -28.68
N ALA A 282 19.99 -7.76 -28.04
CA ALA A 282 20.82 -6.76 -28.70
C ALA A 282 22.22 -7.30 -29.02
N ASN A 283 22.67 -7.09 -30.26
CA ASN A 283 23.94 -7.57 -30.81
C ASN A 283 24.89 -6.41 -31.09
N ARG A 284 25.96 -6.31 -30.31
CA ARG A 284 27.05 -5.34 -30.49
C ARG A 284 28.01 -5.81 -31.58
N ILE A 285 28.65 -4.83 -32.22
CA ILE A 285 29.57 -4.91 -33.37
C ILE A 285 28.87 -5.30 -34.67
N HIS A 286 27.98 -6.30 -34.67
CA HIS A 286 27.06 -6.55 -35.79
C HIS A 286 26.02 -5.44 -35.95
N GLY A 287 25.56 -4.84 -34.84
CA GLY A 287 24.64 -3.71 -34.86
C GLY A 287 23.22 -4.12 -35.22
N SER A 288 22.62 -5.01 -34.43
CA SER A 288 21.24 -5.45 -34.66
C SER A 288 20.47 -5.73 -33.38
N LEU A 289 19.15 -5.74 -33.50
CA LEU A 289 18.23 -6.38 -32.56
C LEU A 289 17.76 -7.71 -33.18
N ALA A 290 17.90 -8.82 -32.45
CA ALA A 290 17.33 -10.10 -32.82
C ALA A 290 16.01 -10.31 -32.05
N VAL A 291 14.98 -10.75 -32.77
CA VAL A 291 13.64 -11.07 -32.26
C VAL A 291 13.45 -12.58 -32.32
N PHE A 292 12.99 -13.16 -31.22
CA PHE A 292 12.62 -14.57 -31.17
C PHE A 292 11.20 -14.75 -30.65
N GLY A 293 10.46 -15.69 -31.23
CA GLY A 293 9.22 -16.21 -30.67
C GLY A 293 9.53 -17.22 -29.57
N ILE A 294 8.64 -17.31 -28.58
CA ILE A 294 8.67 -18.29 -27.50
C ILE A 294 7.54 -19.29 -27.72
N ASP A 295 7.88 -20.57 -27.80
CA ASP A 295 6.90 -21.66 -27.69
C ASP A 295 6.32 -21.68 -26.26
N GLU A 296 4.99 -21.63 -26.15
CA GLU A 296 4.34 -21.39 -24.86
C GLU A 296 4.52 -22.58 -23.88
N ASP A 297 4.53 -23.82 -24.39
CA ASP A 297 4.61 -25.05 -23.62
C ASP A 297 6.04 -25.47 -23.28
N SER A 298 6.94 -25.52 -24.28
CA SER A 298 8.32 -26.00 -24.08
C SER A 298 9.31 -24.90 -23.69
N GLY A 299 8.93 -23.62 -23.83
CA GLY A 299 9.82 -22.48 -23.59
C GLY A 299 11.01 -22.39 -24.57
N ARG A 300 10.95 -23.13 -25.68
CA ARG A 300 11.93 -23.04 -26.75
C ARG A 300 11.74 -21.74 -27.54
N VAL A 301 12.82 -21.27 -28.18
CA VAL A 301 12.80 -20.03 -28.96
C VAL A 301 13.23 -20.24 -30.40
N GLU A 302 12.57 -19.52 -31.31
CA GLU A 302 12.84 -19.53 -32.75
C GLU A 302 13.03 -18.11 -33.25
N LEU A 303 13.97 -17.90 -34.18
CA LEU A 303 14.27 -16.57 -34.70
C LEU A 303 13.17 -16.08 -35.64
N ILE A 304 12.58 -14.93 -35.34
CA ILE A 304 11.57 -14.26 -36.18
C ILE A 304 12.22 -13.22 -37.08
N GLN A 305 13.16 -12.43 -36.56
CA GLN A 305 13.69 -11.25 -37.25
C GLN A 305 15.10 -10.88 -36.74
N ARG A 306 15.92 -10.28 -37.60
CA ARG A 306 17.09 -9.49 -37.21
C ARG A 306 16.96 -8.11 -37.85
N VAL A 307 17.00 -7.05 -37.03
CA VAL A 307 16.77 -5.66 -37.48
C VAL A 307 18.05 -4.84 -37.30
N PRO A 308 18.56 -4.18 -38.35
CA PRO A 308 19.72 -3.29 -38.25
C PRO A 308 19.51 -2.13 -37.26
N ASN A 309 20.58 -1.75 -36.58
CA ASN A 309 20.62 -0.72 -35.53
C ASN A 309 22.05 -0.13 -35.44
N ASP A 310 22.33 0.74 -34.47
CA ASP A 310 23.67 1.24 -34.16
C ASP A 310 24.66 0.09 -33.97
N LYS A 311 25.91 0.31 -34.42
CA LYS A 311 27.00 -0.68 -34.33
C LYS A 311 27.22 -1.22 -32.91
N VAL A 312 26.88 -0.47 -31.86
CA VAL A 312 26.96 -0.92 -30.46
C VAL A 312 25.67 -0.58 -29.73
N VAL A 313 24.61 -1.35 -29.98
CA VAL A 313 23.42 -1.35 -29.11
C VAL A 313 23.78 -1.92 -27.74
N ARG A 314 23.97 -1.06 -26.73
CA ARG A 314 24.36 -1.50 -25.38
C ARG A 314 23.17 -1.86 -24.51
N GLY A 315 22.06 -1.14 -24.68
CA GLY A 315 20.83 -1.36 -23.95
C GLY A 315 19.63 -0.98 -24.81
N PHE A 316 18.48 -1.52 -24.45
CA PHE A 316 17.17 -1.11 -24.93
C PHE A 316 16.17 -1.33 -23.78
N ASN A 317 14.94 -0.87 -23.93
CA ASN A 317 13.84 -1.31 -23.07
C ASN A 317 12.56 -1.40 -23.89
N ILE A 318 11.59 -2.14 -23.38
CA ILE A 318 10.22 -2.23 -23.91
C ILE A 318 9.36 -1.31 -23.03
N THR A 319 8.42 -0.58 -23.62
CA THR A 319 7.40 0.17 -22.86
C THR A 319 6.53 -0.80 -22.06
N ALA A 320 5.95 -0.34 -20.95
CA ALA A 320 5.19 -1.22 -20.04
C ALA A 320 4.05 -1.95 -20.77
N ASP A 321 3.31 -1.19 -21.61
CA ASP A 321 2.24 -1.66 -22.51
C ASP A 321 2.68 -2.62 -23.64
N GLY A 322 3.98 -2.92 -23.78
CA GLY A 322 4.52 -3.79 -24.83
C GLY A 322 4.58 -3.17 -26.24
N ASN A 323 4.02 -1.99 -26.46
CA ASN A 323 3.81 -1.47 -27.83
C ASN A 323 5.09 -0.98 -28.52
N PHE A 324 6.13 -0.58 -27.76
CA PHE A 324 7.37 -0.05 -28.31
C PHE A 324 8.62 -0.63 -27.66
N LEU A 325 9.66 -0.82 -28.47
CA LEU A 325 11.03 -1.03 -28.04
C LEU A 325 11.86 0.22 -28.34
N VAL A 326 12.59 0.75 -27.35
CA VAL A 326 13.51 1.87 -27.52
C VAL A 326 14.94 1.45 -27.21
N SER A 327 15.83 1.55 -28.20
CA SER A 327 17.23 1.13 -28.12
C SER A 327 18.19 2.30 -28.04
N ALA A 328 19.29 2.13 -27.29
CA ALA A 328 20.37 3.10 -27.12
C ALA A 328 21.61 2.70 -27.93
N GLY A 329 21.93 3.50 -28.95
CA GLY A 329 23.13 3.37 -29.78
C GLY A 329 24.33 4.02 -29.11
N GLN A 330 25.24 3.20 -28.58
CA GLN A 330 26.36 3.68 -27.76
C GLN A 330 27.32 4.59 -28.55
N ASN A 331 27.51 4.31 -29.85
CA ASN A 331 28.51 4.99 -30.67
C ASN A 331 27.96 6.23 -31.39
N SER A 332 26.74 6.17 -31.91
CA SER A 332 26.11 7.30 -32.61
C SER A 332 25.56 8.39 -31.68
N GLY A 333 25.35 8.10 -30.40
CA GLY A 333 24.67 9.03 -29.49
C GLY A 333 23.16 9.13 -29.77
N MET A 334 22.60 8.17 -30.50
CA MET A 334 21.19 8.11 -30.89
C MET A 334 20.40 7.17 -29.98
N VAL A 335 19.10 7.45 -29.83
CA VAL A 335 18.10 6.46 -29.44
C VAL A 335 17.13 6.24 -30.60
N VAL A 336 16.65 5.01 -30.74
CA VAL A 336 15.79 4.57 -31.84
C VAL A 336 14.55 3.89 -31.27
N SER A 337 13.36 4.30 -31.71
CA SER A 337 12.10 3.63 -31.38
C SER A 337 11.68 2.65 -32.48
N TYR A 338 11.10 1.54 -32.04
CA TYR A 338 10.50 0.52 -32.88
C TYR A 338 9.11 0.20 -32.33
N GLN A 339 8.10 0.20 -33.18
CA GLN A 339 6.79 -0.36 -32.86
C GLN A 339 6.89 -1.88 -32.90
N ILE A 340 6.31 -2.56 -31.91
CA ILE A 340 6.19 -4.01 -31.86
C ILE A 340 4.84 -4.39 -32.50
N ASP A 341 4.85 -5.33 -33.46
CA ASP A 341 3.60 -5.91 -34.00
C ASP A 341 3.14 -7.17 -33.24
N GLU A 342 1.95 -7.67 -33.58
CA GLU A 342 1.34 -8.87 -32.97
C GLU A 342 2.21 -10.14 -33.09
N MET A 343 3.15 -10.17 -34.04
CA MET A 343 4.12 -11.25 -34.25
C MET A 343 5.50 -10.92 -33.66
N GLY A 344 5.59 -9.89 -32.81
CA GLY A 344 6.81 -9.46 -32.13
C GLY A 344 7.82 -8.74 -33.01
N ARG A 345 7.50 -8.44 -34.27
CA ARG A 345 8.45 -7.83 -35.20
C ARG A 345 8.61 -6.34 -34.89
N LEU A 346 9.83 -5.86 -35.09
CA LEU A 346 10.20 -4.48 -34.84
C LEU A 346 10.11 -3.66 -36.13
N HIS A 347 9.22 -2.67 -36.13
CA HIS A 347 9.04 -1.69 -37.19
C HIS A 347 9.63 -0.36 -36.74
N ARG A 348 10.72 0.09 -37.37
CA ARG A 348 11.42 1.31 -36.96
C ARG A 348 10.54 2.56 -37.15
N LYS A 349 10.42 3.41 -36.13
CA LYS A 349 9.54 4.60 -36.13
C LYS A 349 10.31 5.91 -36.13
N ALA A 350 11.09 6.19 -35.08
CA ALA A 350 11.81 7.45 -34.94
C ALA A 350 13.28 7.25 -34.51
N GLU A 351 14.06 8.31 -34.66
CA GLU A 351 15.45 8.44 -34.21
C GLU A 351 15.61 9.79 -33.53
N LEU A 352 16.31 9.82 -32.39
CA LEU A 352 16.51 11.03 -31.61
C LEU A 352 17.97 11.12 -31.14
N ALA A 353 18.62 12.23 -31.46
CA ALA A 353 19.97 12.54 -31.00
C ALA A 353 19.95 12.99 -29.53
N VAL A 354 20.33 12.10 -28.61
CA VAL A 354 20.50 12.44 -27.19
C VAL A 354 21.94 12.89 -26.89
N GLY A 355 22.91 12.45 -27.70
CA GLY A 355 24.33 12.76 -27.60
C GLY A 355 25.02 12.12 -26.41
N GLY A 356 26.35 12.26 -26.34
CA GLY A 356 27.14 11.56 -25.33
C GLY A 356 27.24 10.07 -25.62
N THR A 357 27.17 9.24 -24.59
CA THR A 357 27.29 7.77 -24.71
C THR A 357 26.07 7.10 -24.07
N PRO A 358 24.98 6.90 -24.83
CA PRO A 358 23.79 6.18 -24.37
C PRO A 358 24.14 4.77 -23.89
N TRP A 359 23.77 4.44 -22.66
CA TRP A 359 24.23 3.19 -22.01
C TRP A 359 23.09 2.25 -21.63
N TRP A 360 21.96 2.80 -21.15
CA TRP A 360 20.81 2.06 -20.68
C TRP A 360 19.52 2.83 -20.96
N VAL A 361 18.41 2.11 -21.10
CA VAL A 361 17.06 2.66 -21.21
C VAL A 361 16.20 2.04 -20.11
N ALA A 362 15.42 2.85 -19.42
CA ALA A 362 14.44 2.46 -18.42
C ALA A 362 13.07 3.05 -18.80
N SER A 363 12.06 2.20 -18.97
CA SER A 363 10.67 2.63 -19.05
C SER A 363 10.14 2.93 -17.65
N PHE A 364 9.29 3.94 -17.52
CA PHE A 364 8.47 4.08 -16.32
C PHE A 364 7.49 2.89 -16.26
N PRO A 365 7.20 2.33 -15.07
CA PRO A 365 6.05 1.46 -14.86
C PRO A 365 4.76 2.16 -15.31
N SER A 366 3.80 1.41 -15.82
CA SER A 366 2.45 1.91 -16.08
C SER A 366 1.72 2.14 -14.74
N SER A 367 0.76 3.07 -14.72
CA SER A 367 -0.12 3.30 -13.57
C SER A 367 -1.07 2.13 -13.30
N ASP A 368 -1.25 1.25 -14.28
CA ASP A 368 -2.32 0.25 -14.36
C ASP A 368 -1.80 -1.19 -14.38
N GLU A 369 -0.48 -1.42 -14.20
CA GLU A 369 0.09 -2.77 -14.05
C GLU A 369 0.92 -2.90 -12.76
N PRO A 370 0.89 -4.07 -12.08
CA PRO A 370 1.87 -4.42 -11.06
C PRO A 370 3.31 -4.44 -11.64
N PRO A 371 4.35 -4.37 -10.79
CA PRO A 371 5.73 -4.55 -11.25
C PRO A 371 5.89 -5.82 -12.10
N GLN A 372 6.69 -5.72 -13.16
CA GLN A 372 6.83 -6.79 -14.14
C GLN A 372 7.19 -8.13 -13.46
N VAL A 373 6.52 -9.19 -13.94
CA VAL A 373 6.65 -10.59 -13.50
C VAL A 373 5.91 -10.94 -12.18
N VAL A 374 4.76 -10.30 -11.87
CA VAL A 374 3.83 -10.78 -10.82
C VAL A 374 2.35 -10.83 -11.26
N VAL A 375 2.06 -11.33 -12.46
CA VAL A 375 0.68 -11.73 -12.84
C VAL A 375 0.71 -12.96 -13.74
N GLN A 376 0.33 -14.13 -13.20
CA GLN A 376 -0.44 -15.23 -13.85
C GLN A 376 -0.22 -16.61 -13.22
N ASN A 377 0.89 -16.89 -12.52
CA ASN A 377 1.26 -18.29 -12.20
C ASN A 377 0.89 -18.79 -10.79
N ALA A 378 0.15 -18.01 -10.00
CA ALA A 378 -0.40 -18.47 -8.72
C ALA A 378 -1.54 -19.51 -8.88
N ALA A 379 -2.14 -19.62 -10.06
CA ALA A 379 -3.28 -20.49 -10.35
C ALA A 379 -2.95 -21.99 -10.58
N ARG A 380 -1.70 -22.46 -10.35
CA ARG A 380 -1.35 -23.87 -10.66
C ARG A 380 -0.31 -24.57 -9.79
N VAL A 381 0.01 -24.06 -8.59
CA VAL A 381 0.82 -24.79 -7.60
C VAL A 381 0.11 -24.82 -6.25
N LEU A 382 -0.85 -25.75 -6.12
CA LEU A 382 -1.31 -26.39 -4.88
C LEU A 382 -2.40 -27.42 -5.26
N ARG A 383 -1.99 -28.59 -5.79
CA ARG A 383 -2.90 -29.74 -6.01
C ARG A 383 -2.41 -30.97 -5.25
N THR A 384 -2.65 -30.96 -3.94
CA THR A 384 -2.80 -32.17 -3.11
C THR A 384 -3.69 -31.85 -1.91
N ALA A 385 -4.58 -32.79 -1.60
CA ALA A 385 -5.68 -32.70 -0.62
C ALA A 385 -6.80 -31.71 -0.96
N ASP A 386 -8.03 -32.17 -0.71
CA ASP A 386 -9.30 -31.47 -0.95
C ASP A 386 -9.38 -30.18 -0.11
N ARG A 387 -9.27 -29.02 -0.76
CA ARG A 387 -9.36 -27.70 -0.13
C ARG A 387 -10.22 -26.79 -0.99
N SER A 388 -11.44 -26.53 -0.53
CA SER A 388 -12.36 -25.62 -1.19
C SER A 388 -12.04 -24.17 -0.85
N LEU A 389 -12.16 -23.28 -1.84
CA LEU A 389 -12.03 -21.84 -1.66
C LEU A 389 -13.12 -21.32 -0.72
N MET A 390 -12.74 -20.50 0.26
CA MET A 390 -13.62 -19.96 1.32
C MET A 390 -13.37 -18.47 1.55
N LEU A 391 -14.23 -17.86 2.38
CA LEU A 391 -14.10 -16.49 2.89
C LEU A 391 -13.84 -16.56 4.40
N GLY A 392 -12.65 -17.02 4.80
CA GLY A 392 -12.33 -17.39 6.19
C GLY A 392 -12.25 -16.23 7.20
N GLN A 393 -12.26 -14.98 6.72
CA GLN A 393 -12.44 -13.75 7.53
C GLN A 393 -13.77 -13.05 7.19
N GLY A 394 -14.69 -13.77 6.54
CA GLY A 394 -16.01 -13.28 6.17
C GLY A 394 -16.01 -12.23 5.06
N THR A 395 -17.04 -11.40 5.10
CA THR A 395 -17.26 -10.24 4.22
C THR A 395 -17.78 -9.12 5.11
N MET A 396 -17.22 -7.91 4.96
CA MET A 396 -17.49 -6.78 5.83
C MET A 396 -17.68 -5.48 5.04
N ALA A 397 -18.36 -4.53 5.67
CA ALA A 397 -18.55 -3.17 5.15
C ALA A 397 -17.85 -2.14 6.05
N GLY A 398 -17.37 -1.05 5.47
CA GLY A 398 -16.77 0.07 6.20
C GLY A 398 -16.91 1.41 5.48
N GLU A 399 -16.55 2.50 6.15
CA GLU A 399 -16.61 3.88 5.63
C GLU A 399 -17.93 4.19 4.93
N THR A 400 -19.03 3.89 5.62
CA THR A 400 -20.36 4.16 5.10
C THR A 400 -20.64 5.66 5.14
N THR A 401 -21.35 6.17 4.14
CA THR A 401 -21.81 7.57 4.10
C THR A 401 -23.27 7.60 3.71
N GLU A 402 -23.81 8.80 3.49
CA GLU A 402 -25.16 8.96 2.91
C GLU A 402 -25.27 8.42 1.46
N SER A 403 -24.16 8.17 0.76
CA SER A 403 -24.18 7.76 -0.66
C SER A 403 -23.10 6.76 -1.09
N SER A 404 -22.28 6.24 -0.17
CA SER A 404 -21.19 5.29 -0.47
C SER A 404 -20.93 4.29 0.66
N VAL A 405 -20.23 3.21 0.33
CA VAL A 405 -19.65 2.25 1.29
C VAL A 405 -18.39 1.61 0.68
N LEU A 406 -17.45 1.15 1.51
CA LEU A 406 -16.40 0.21 1.12
C LEU A 406 -16.82 -1.21 1.51
N LEU A 407 -16.88 -2.12 0.54
CA LEU A 407 -17.09 -3.56 0.77
C LEU A 407 -15.76 -4.29 0.69
N GLN A 408 -15.53 -5.26 1.56
CA GLN A 408 -14.29 -6.04 1.63
C GLN A 408 -14.55 -7.53 1.91
N THR A 409 -13.75 -8.38 1.28
CA THR A 409 -13.63 -9.81 1.62
C THR A 409 -12.19 -10.28 1.41
N ARG A 410 -11.84 -11.46 1.91
CA ARG A 410 -10.53 -12.11 1.71
C ARG A 410 -10.73 -13.57 1.32
N LEU A 411 -10.02 -14.02 0.30
CA LEU A 411 -10.10 -15.40 -0.21
C LEU A 411 -9.09 -16.30 0.51
N THR A 412 -9.54 -17.45 1.01
CA THR A 412 -8.76 -18.33 1.89
C THR A 412 -8.91 -19.82 1.56
N PHE A 413 -7.90 -20.61 1.95
CA PHE A 413 -7.91 -22.08 1.87
C PHE A 413 -8.56 -22.73 3.11
N GLY A 414 -9.75 -22.26 3.50
CA GLY A 414 -10.50 -22.73 4.67
C GLY A 414 -10.82 -21.63 5.68
N THR A 415 -11.33 -22.03 6.86
CA THR A 415 -11.68 -21.14 7.99
C THR A 415 -10.70 -21.25 9.17
N GLU A 416 -9.93 -22.33 9.24
CA GLU A 416 -9.06 -22.63 10.37
C GLU A 416 -7.63 -22.16 10.16
N LEU A 417 -6.98 -21.81 11.28
CA LEU A 417 -5.55 -21.56 11.31
C LEU A 417 -4.77 -22.85 11.06
N ASN A 418 -3.66 -22.73 10.34
CA ASN A 418 -2.71 -23.82 10.16
C ASN A 418 -1.78 -23.98 11.39
N GLU A 419 -0.89 -24.97 11.33
CA GLU A 419 0.12 -25.26 12.37
C GLU A 419 1.08 -24.09 12.67
N GLN A 420 1.13 -23.05 11.82
CA GLN A 420 1.95 -21.85 11.99
C GLN A 420 1.17 -20.65 12.55
N GLY A 421 -0.09 -20.84 12.95
CA GLY A 421 -0.98 -19.78 13.44
C GLY A 421 -1.44 -18.83 12.34
N ASP A 422 -1.52 -19.29 11.10
CA ASP A 422 -1.88 -18.49 9.93
C ASP A 422 -3.18 -18.97 9.28
N LEU A 423 -3.97 -18.06 8.71
CA LEU A 423 -5.10 -18.41 7.84
C LEU A 423 -4.66 -18.24 6.38
N PRO A 424 -4.29 -19.33 5.66
CA PRO A 424 -3.66 -19.20 4.36
C PRO A 424 -4.63 -18.62 3.34
N GLY A 425 -4.25 -17.49 2.75
CA GLY A 425 -5.00 -16.88 1.67
C GLY A 425 -4.86 -17.65 0.35
N SER A 426 -5.80 -17.45 -0.56
CA SER A 426 -5.90 -18.18 -1.83
C SER A 426 -6.12 -17.23 -3.00
N VAL A 427 -5.45 -17.49 -4.13
CA VAL A 427 -5.73 -16.76 -5.36
C VAL A 427 -7.07 -17.21 -5.94
N GLY A 428 -7.82 -16.24 -6.42
CA GLY A 428 -9.09 -16.43 -7.11
C GLY A 428 -9.63 -15.10 -7.60
N ALA A 429 -10.85 -15.10 -8.11
CA ALA A 429 -11.55 -13.89 -8.51
C ALA A 429 -12.73 -13.63 -7.57
N ALA A 430 -12.98 -12.38 -7.20
CA ALA A 430 -14.20 -12.00 -6.50
C ALA A 430 -14.78 -10.65 -6.95
N CYS A 431 -16.10 -10.53 -6.89
CA CYS A 431 -16.85 -9.28 -7.04
C CYS A 431 -17.90 -9.18 -5.93
N PHE A 432 -18.58 -8.04 -5.82
CA PHE A 432 -19.72 -7.88 -4.92
C PHE A 432 -21.03 -7.74 -5.70
N GLU A 433 -22.09 -8.35 -5.18
CA GLU A 433 -23.47 -8.07 -5.56
C GLU A 433 -24.17 -7.26 -4.47
N TRP A 434 -25.03 -6.32 -4.83
CA TRP A 434 -25.87 -5.59 -3.87
C TRP A 434 -27.26 -5.26 -4.42
N SER A 435 -28.26 -5.21 -3.53
CA SER A 435 -29.66 -4.90 -3.85
C SER A 435 -30.37 -4.25 -2.67
N LEU A 436 -31.56 -3.71 -2.92
CA LEU A 436 -32.53 -3.35 -1.88
C LEU A 436 -33.35 -4.57 -1.42
N SER A 437 -33.30 -5.68 -2.16
CA SER A 437 -33.97 -6.94 -1.82
C SER A 437 -33.01 -7.91 -1.14
N GLU A 438 -33.43 -8.47 -0.01
CA GLU A 438 -32.68 -9.47 0.78
C GLU A 438 -32.35 -10.74 -0.02
N ASP A 439 -33.22 -11.12 -0.95
CA ASP A 439 -33.01 -12.28 -1.83
C ASP A 439 -32.00 -12.02 -2.97
N LEU A 440 -31.48 -10.79 -3.07
CA LEU A 440 -30.54 -10.34 -4.09
C LEU A 440 -31.00 -10.58 -5.54
N LYS A 441 -32.30 -10.76 -5.78
CA LYS A 441 -32.83 -10.81 -7.15
C LYS A 441 -32.65 -9.46 -7.82
N ASN A 442 -32.18 -9.48 -9.07
CA ASN A 442 -31.80 -8.29 -9.84
C ASN A 442 -30.76 -7.40 -9.14
N ALA A 443 -29.86 -7.99 -8.34
CA ALA A 443 -28.75 -7.26 -7.75
C ALA A 443 -27.89 -6.57 -8.81
N MET A 444 -27.38 -5.38 -8.46
CA MET A 444 -26.25 -4.77 -9.15
C MET A 444 -24.99 -5.56 -8.79
N ARG A 445 -23.99 -5.57 -9.68
CA ARG A 445 -22.74 -6.31 -9.49
C ARG A 445 -21.54 -5.44 -9.86
N THR A 446 -20.43 -5.60 -9.14
CA THR A 446 -19.14 -4.97 -9.45
C THR A 446 -18.40 -5.79 -10.50
N GLU A 447 -17.35 -5.23 -11.11
CA GLU A 447 -16.39 -6.05 -11.84
C GLU A 447 -15.70 -7.06 -10.90
N PHE A 448 -15.20 -8.15 -11.48
CA PHE A 448 -14.37 -9.12 -10.76
C PHE A 448 -12.94 -8.56 -10.60
N GLN A 449 -12.46 -8.58 -9.37
CA GLN A 449 -11.07 -8.30 -9.02
C GLN A 449 -10.33 -9.62 -8.74
N LEU A 450 -9.03 -9.63 -9.00
CA LEU A 450 -8.13 -10.72 -8.61
C LEU A 450 -7.78 -10.60 -7.12
N ALA A 451 -8.03 -11.65 -6.34
CA ALA A 451 -7.44 -11.80 -5.02
C ALA A 451 -6.00 -12.34 -5.20
N SER A 452 -5.00 -11.61 -4.71
CA SER A 452 -3.59 -11.95 -4.94
C SER A 452 -2.70 -11.74 -3.70
N PRO A 453 -1.55 -12.43 -3.58
CA PRO A 453 -0.71 -12.40 -2.38
C PRO A 453 -0.18 -10.99 -2.01
N GLU A 454 -0.05 -10.11 -3.00
CA GLU A 454 0.54 -8.78 -2.86
C GLU A 454 -0.32 -7.90 -1.92
N ARG A 455 -1.65 -8.10 -1.95
CA ARG A 455 -2.64 -7.45 -1.07
C ARG A 455 -3.33 -8.45 -0.15
N ASP A 456 -2.61 -9.50 0.24
CA ASP A 456 -3.09 -10.52 1.17
C ASP A 456 -4.40 -11.19 0.76
N PHE A 457 -4.65 -11.34 -0.54
CA PHE A 457 -5.86 -11.94 -1.09
C PHE A 457 -7.15 -11.19 -0.71
N ILE A 458 -7.02 -9.92 -0.30
CA ILE A 458 -8.13 -9.02 0.01
C ILE A 458 -8.66 -8.42 -1.30
N VAL A 459 -9.97 -8.50 -1.48
CA VAL A 459 -10.72 -7.82 -2.55
C VAL A 459 -11.61 -6.78 -1.90
N ARG A 460 -11.51 -5.52 -2.36
CA ARG A 460 -12.23 -4.38 -1.80
C ARG A 460 -12.74 -3.46 -2.90
N GLN A 461 -14.01 -3.06 -2.81
CA GLN A 461 -14.66 -2.18 -3.78
C GLN A 461 -15.42 -1.06 -3.08
N LYS A 462 -15.29 0.17 -3.59
CA LYS A 462 -16.16 1.28 -3.20
C LYS A 462 -17.42 1.27 -4.04
N LEU A 463 -18.58 1.27 -3.39
CA LEU A 463 -19.87 1.58 -4.02
C LEU A 463 -20.17 3.06 -3.83
N THR A 464 -20.83 3.67 -4.81
CA THR A 464 -21.21 5.10 -4.82
C THR A 464 -22.60 5.28 -5.42
N ASN A 465 -23.15 6.49 -5.35
CA ASN A 465 -24.51 6.82 -5.82
C ASN A 465 -25.61 5.98 -5.13
N LEU A 466 -25.35 5.56 -3.90
CA LEU A 466 -26.36 4.92 -3.05
C LEU A 466 -27.35 5.97 -2.53
N ARG A 467 -28.53 5.51 -2.11
CA ARG A 467 -29.54 6.37 -1.49
C ARG A 467 -29.21 6.59 -0.01
N PRO A 468 -29.47 7.76 0.58
CA PRO A 468 -29.32 7.99 2.02
C PRO A 468 -30.32 7.16 2.83
N ASP A 469 -30.00 6.92 4.10
CA ASP A 469 -30.82 6.18 5.07
C ASP A 469 -31.49 4.89 4.55
N THR A 470 -30.74 4.11 3.77
CA THR A 470 -31.27 2.97 3.02
C THR A 470 -30.54 1.70 3.41
N LEU A 471 -31.29 0.67 3.77
CA LEU A 471 -30.77 -0.69 3.98
C LEU A 471 -30.46 -1.31 2.61
N TYR A 472 -29.23 -1.81 2.48
CA TYR A 472 -28.77 -2.60 1.35
C TYR A 472 -28.38 -3.98 1.83
N HIS A 473 -28.74 -4.99 1.04
CA HIS A 473 -28.23 -6.35 1.17
C HIS A 473 -27.14 -6.54 0.14
N TYR A 474 -26.10 -7.30 0.48
CA TYR A 474 -24.96 -7.53 -0.39
C TYR A 474 -24.31 -8.89 -0.13
N ARG A 475 -23.44 -9.35 -1.04
CA ARG A 475 -22.59 -10.53 -0.83
C ARG A 475 -21.35 -10.47 -1.72
N ALA A 476 -20.30 -11.17 -1.32
CA ALA A 476 -19.23 -11.53 -2.25
C ALA A 476 -19.67 -12.68 -3.18
N ILE A 477 -19.28 -12.61 -4.45
CA ILE A 477 -19.32 -13.71 -5.42
C ILE A 477 -17.88 -14.06 -5.74
N TYR A 478 -17.45 -15.31 -5.53
CA TYR A 478 -16.03 -15.68 -5.53
C TYR A 478 -15.76 -17.10 -6.05
N GLY A 479 -14.63 -17.30 -6.72
CA GLY A 479 -14.20 -18.60 -7.31
C GLY A 479 -12.69 -18.63 -7.58
N GLU A 480 -12.16 -19.77 -8.04
CA GLU A 480 -10.79 -19.83 -8.59
C GLU A 480 -10.67 -18.91 -9.81
N SER A 481 -11.77 -18.72 -10.54
CA SER A 481 -11.96 -17.77 -11.63
C SER A 481 -13.36 -17.12 -11.56
N GLN A 482 -13.67 -16.26 -12.53
CA GLN A 482 -15.02 -15.74 -12.74
C GLN A 482 -16.03 -16.82 -13.17
N SER A 483 -15.58 -17.92 -13.79
CA SER A 483 -16.47 -18.90 -14.43
C SER A 483 -17.04 -19.96 -13.49
N ASP A 484 -16.34 -20.24 -12.39
CA ASP A 484 -16.73 -21.15 -11.31
C ASP A 484 -17.23 -20.41 -10.05
N ALA A 485 -17.35 -19.08 -10.12
CA ALA A 485 -17.64 -18.25 -8.96
C ALA A 485 -19.01 -18.53 -8.34
N LYS A 486 -19.01 -18.79 -7.03
CA LYS A 486 -20.18 -19.09 -6.19
C LYS A 486 -20.56 -17.90 -5.30
N ALA A 487 -21.80 -17.90 -4.82
CA ALA A 487 -22.26 -16.92 -3.85
C ALA A 487 -21.71 -17.19 -2.44
N GLY A 488 -21.21 -16.14 -1.78
CA GLY A 488 -20.96 -16.13 -0.35
C GLY A 488 -22.22 -15.85 0.49
N PRO A 489 -22.07 -15.75 1.83
CA PRO A 489 -23.15 -15.39 2.74
C PRO A 489 -23.83 -14.07 2.37
N SER A 490 -25.12 -13.94 2.68
CA SER A 490 -25.82 -12.66 2.59
C SER A 490 -25.41 -11.76 3.75
N CYS A 491 -25.09 -10.52 3.43
CA CYS A 491 -24.59 -9.48 4.33
C CYS A 491 -25.49 -8.24 4.18
N SER A 492 -25.41 -7.28 5.11
CA SER A 492 -26.16 -6.03 5.01
C SER A 492 -25.41 -4.81 5.54
N PHE A 493 -25.72 -3.63 5.02
CA PHE A 493 -25.31 -2.34 5.60
C PHE A 493 -26.42 -1.31 5.37
N ARG A 494 -26.47 -0.27 6.21
CA ARG A 494 -27.38 0.87 6.04
C ARG A 494 -26.55 2.13 5.75
N THR A 495 -26.86 2.82 4.66
CA THR A 495 -26.28 4.15 4.39
C THR A 495 -26.71 5.15 5.46
N LEU A 496 -25.82 6.09 5.79
CA LEU A 496 -26.09 7.07 6.85
C LEU A 496 -27.25 8.01 6.44
N PRO A 497 -27.99 8.58 7.42
CA PRO A 497 -28.97 9.64 7.17
C PRO A 497 -28.41 10.89 6.51
N GLY A 498 -27.16 11.24 6.82
CA GLY A 498 -26.51 12.42 6.27
C GLY A 498 -27.04 13.75 6.83
N GLY A 499 -26.48 14.86 6.36
CA GLY A 499 -26.72 16.19 6.96
C GLY A 499 -28.15 16.70 6.86
N GLY A 500 -28.95 16.17 5.92
CA GLY A 500 -30.34 16.60 5.69
C GLY A 500 -31.39 15.94 6.59
N VAL A 501 -31.08 14.82 7.25
CA VAL A 501 -32.06 13.98 7.94
C VAL A 501 -31.79 13.92 9.44
N SER A 502 -32.83 14.16 10.24
CA SER A 502 -32.78 14.17 11.70
C SER A 502 -33.48 12.94 12.24
N ARG A 503 -32.70 11.98 12.73
CA ARG A 503 -33.19 10.82 13.47
C ARG A 503 -32.13 10.35 14.46
N PRO A 504 -32.52 9.66 15.55
CA PRO A 504 -31.58 8.93 16.38
C PRO A 504 -30.78 7.92 15.56
N VAL A 505 -29.49 7.81 15.88
CA VAL A 505 -28.59 6.78 15.37
C VAL A 505 -27.96 6.05 16.56
N ASN A 506 -28.00 4.73 16.52
CA ASN A 506 -27.43 3.82 17.52
C ASN A 506 -26.11 3.26 16.99
N PHE A 507 -25.00 3.46 17.69
CA PHE A 507 -23.70 2.90 17.31
C PHE A 507 -22.87 2.51 18.54
N ILE A 508 -21.84 1.70 18.33
CA ILE A 508 -20.99 1.20 19.40
C ILE A 508 -19.53 1.59 19.16
N VAL A 509 -18.80 1.88 20.25
CA VAL A 509 -17.36 2.17 20.25
C VAL A 509 -16.63 1.17 21.14
N GLY A 510 -15.53 0.58 20.66
CA GLY A 510 -14.71 -0.38 21.40
C GLY A 510 -13.23 -0.37 20.97
N SER A 511 -12.36 -0.94 21.80
CA SER A 511 -10.89 -0.86 21.63
C SER A 511 -10.18 -2.09 22.21
N CYS A 512 -8.89 -2.20 21.94
CA CYS A 512 -7.95 -3.01 22.75
C CYS A 512 -8.33 -4.50 22.84
N MET A 513 -8.43 -5.12 21.67
CA MET A 513 -8.89 -6.50 21.48
C MET A 513 -7.71 -7.48 21.60
N ASN A 514 -7.13 -7.63 22.80
CA ASN A 514 -5.87 -8.34 22.97
C ASN A 514 -6.03 -9.87 22.85
N TYR A 515 -5.87 -10.39 21.63
CA TYR A 515 -5.91 -11.81 21.29
C TYR A 515 -5.10 -12.70 22.25
N ILE A 516 -3.87 -12.30 22.60
CA ILE A 516 -2.97 -13.12 23.41
C ILE A 516 -3.45 -13.21 24.86
N LYS A 517 -3.90 -12.09 25.44
CA LYS A 517 -4.48 -12.10 26.80
C LYS A 517 -5.79 -12.87 26.83
N PHE A 518 -6.66 -12.70 25.84
CA PHE A 518 -7.90 -13.47 25.71
C PHE A 518 -7.63 -15.00 25.60
N MET A 519 -6.73 -15.41 24.72
CA MET A 519 -6.43 -16.84 24.51
C MET A 519 -5.63 -17.47 25.66
N HIS A 520 -4.67 -16.76 26.25
CA HIS A 520 -3.67 -17.33 27.17
C HIS A 520 -3.64 -16.74 28.59
N GLY A 521 -4.41 -15.68 28.88
CA GLY A 521 -4.49 -15.05 30.18
C GLY A 521 -3.32 -14.10 30.49
N LYS A 522 -2.76 -14.20 31.70
CA LYS A 522 -1.86 -13.20 32.35
C LYS A 522 -0.45 -13.06 31.75
N ALA A 523 -0.32 -12.98 30.44
CA ALA A 523 0.92 -12.67 29.72
C ALA A 523 1.21 -11.16 29.63
N GLY A 524 0.94 -10.39 30.69
CA GLY A 524 1.20 -8.95 30.73
C GLY A 524 0.56 -8.26 31.95
N ASN A 525 0.76 -6.94 32.06
CA ASN A 525 0.33 -6.09 33.19
C ASN A 525 -1.20 -5.86 33.30
N ALA A 526 -2.05 -6.68 32.67
CA ALA A 526 -3.50 -6.59 32.86
C ALA A 526 -3.91 -7.18 34.22
N GLY A 527 -4.92 -6.55 34.84
CA GLY A 527 -5.38 -6.87 36.18
C GLY A 527 -6.66 -7.70 36.24
N GLY A 528 -7.43 -7.74 35.14
CA GLY A 528 -8.75 -8.34 35.10
C GLY A 528 -8.83 -9.84 35.34
N PRO A 529 -10.06 -10.34 35.57
CA PRO A 529 -10.32 -11.76 35.77
C PRO A 529 -10.04 -12.55 34.48
N LEU A 530 -9.84 -13.87 34.64
CA LEU A 530 -9.75 -14.78 33.49
C LEU A 530 -11.11 -15.45 33.31
N THR A 531 -11.94 -14.90 32.43
CA THR A 531 -13.36 -15.28 32.25
C THR A 531 -13.59 -16.02 30.94
N ALA A 532 -12.78 -15.80 29.91
CA ALA A 532 -12.88 -16.46 28.61
C ALA A 532 -12.84 -17.98 28.71
N THR A 533 -13.96 -18.63 28.39
CA THR A 533 -14.11 -20.08 28.41
C THR A 533 -13.44 -20.74 27.20
N THR A 534 -13.36 -22.07 27.20
CA THR A 534 -12.91 -22.83 26.02
C THR A 534 -13.79 -22.58 24.79
N GLU A 535 -15.09 -22.34 24.98
CA GLU A 535 -16.03 -22.01 23.89
C GLU A 535 -15.77 -20.59 23.36
N ASP A 536 -15.54 -19.61 24.24
CA ASP A 536 -15.20 -18.25 23.82
C ASP A 536 -13.90 -18.20 23.02
N LYS A 537 -12.91 -19.03 23.39
CA LYS A 537 -11.64 -19.16 22.63
C LYS A 537 -11.78 -19.84 21.27
N GLN A 538 -12.93 -20.46 20.98
CA GLN A 538 -13.29 -20.98 19.66
C GLN A 538 -14.13 -19.96 18.88
N LEU A 539 -15.07 -19.28 19.53
CA LEU A 539 -16.03 -18.37 18.90
C LEU A 539 -15.53 -16.93 18.75
N GLY A 540 -14.54 -16.50 19.55
CA GLY A 540 -14.04 -15.14 19.67
C GLY A 540 -14.65 -14.37 20.85
N PHE A 541 -14.29 -13.10 21.00
CA PHE A 541 -14.66 -12.26 22.14
C PHE A 541 -16.19 -12.22 22.39
N PRO A 542 -16.67 -12.48 23.63
CA PRO A 542 -18.10 -12.42 23.99
C PRO A 542 -18.76 -11.09 23.64
N ALA A 543 -18.01 -10.00 23.77
CA ALA A 543 -18.43 -8.65 23.43
C ALA A 543 -19.09 -8.53 22.05
N PHE A 544 -18.66 -9.27 21.02
CA PHE A 544 -19.30 -9.18 19.71
C PHE A 544 -20.75 -9.71 19.70
N ALA A 545 -21.04 -10.75 20.48
CA ALA A 545 -22.41 -11.24 20.65
C ALA A 545 -23.26 -10.28 21.50
N ALA A 546 -22.66 -9.72 22.56
CA ALA A 546 -23.24 -8.67 23.39
C ALA A 546 -23.62 -7.42 22.56
N MET A 547 -22.67 -6.89 21.77
CA MET A 547 -22.87 -5.78 20.84
C MET A 547 -23.92 -6.10 19.77
N GLN A 548 -23.93 -7.31 19.19
CA GLN A 548 -24.94 -7.73 18.21
C GLN A 548 -26.37 -7.67 18.78
N SER A 549 -26.56 -8.02 20.05
CA SER A 549 -27.87 -7.96 20.72
C SER A 549 -28.47 -6.54 20.79
N LEU A 550 -27.60 -5.53 20.85
CA LEU A 550 -27.96 -4.10 20.91
C LEU A 550 -28.26 -3.48 19.53
N ARG A 551 -28.07 -4.24 18.44
CA ARG A 551 -28.39 -3.84 17.05
C ARG A 551 -27.85 -2.46 16.65
N PRO A 552 -26.52 -2.23 16.74
CA PRO A 552 -25.91 -1.00 16.25
C PRO A 552 -26.08 -0.85 14.74
N GLU A 553 -26.17 0.39 14.26
CA GLU A 553 -26.12 0.71 12.83
C GLU A 553 -24.69 0.71 12.28
N PHE A 554 -23.70 0.93 13.15
CA PHE A 554 -22.28 0.78 12.85
C PHE A 554 -21.44 0.60 14.13
N PHE A 555 -20.20 0.15 13.94
CA PHE A 555 -19.18 0.02 14.96
C PHE A 555 -18.03 1.01 14.72
N VAL A 556 -17.38 1.48 15.79
CA VAL A 556 -16.15 2.27 15.72
C VAL A 556 -15.07 1.58 16.56
N GLY A 557 -14.02 1.09 15.90
CA GLY A 557 -12.83 0.57 16.58
C GLY A 557 -11.81 1.69 16.74
N THR A 558 -11.47 2.06 17.98
CA THR A 558 -10.61 3.23 18.25
C THR A 558 -9.11 2.94 18.12
N GLY A 559 -8.69 1.69 18.29
CA GLY A 559 -7.31 1.24 18.11
C GLY A 559 -7.06 -0.08 18.83
N ASP A 560 -5.81 -0.54 18.81
CA ASP A 560 -5.41 -1.85 19.35
C ASP A 560 -6.33 -3.00 18.88
N ILE A 561 -6.67 -3.00 17.59
CA ILE A 561 -7.54 -4.02 16.99
C ILE A 561 -6.80 -5.37 16.90
N VAL A 562 -5.47 -5.31 16.74
CA VAL A 562 -4.54 -6.43 16.80
C VAL A 562 -3.29 -6.00 17.57
N TYR A 563 -2.50 -6.98 18.04
CA TYR A 563 -1.25 -6.73 18.76
C TYR A 563 -0.08 -7.39 18.03
N TYR A 564 0.87 -6.59 17.52
CA TYR A 564 2.09 -7.11 16.90
C TYR A 564 3.15 -7.56 17.92
N ASP A 565 3.18 -6.95 19.11
CA ASP A 565 4.13 -7.24 20.17
C ASP A 565 3.43 -7.80 21.42
N ASN A 566 3.93 -8.94 21.89
CA ASN A 566 3.55 -9.57 23.14
C ASN A 566 4.71 -10.49 23.61
N PRO A 567 4.69 -11.02 24.85
CA PRO A 567 5.80 -11.82 25.36
C PRO A 567 6.09 -13.13 24.63
N PHE A 568 5.14 -13.66 23.84
CA PHE A 568 5.33 -14.90 23.07
C PHE A 568 5.74 -14.65 21.62
N ARG A 569 5.29 -13.54 21.01
CA ARG A 569 5.55 -13.20 19.61
C ARG A 569 5.73 -11.68 19.45
N VAL A 570 6.79 -11.29 18.76
CA VAL A 570 7.00 -9.91 18.29
C VAL A 570 7.11 -9.94 16.77
N SER A 571 6.04 -9.51 16.11
CA SER A 571 5.92 -9.44 14.66
C SER A 571 6.77 -8.30 14.10
N LYS A 572 7.59 -8.59 13.09
CA LYS A 572 8.56 -7.65 12.49
C LYS A 572 8.41 -7.55 10.97
N THR A 573 7.73 -8.51 10.34
CA THR A 573 7.53 -8.54 8.88
C THR A 573 6.06 -8.51 8.50
N VAL A 574 5.77 -8.13 7.26
CA VAL A 574 4.42 -8.07 6.67
C VAL A 574 3.67 -9.38 6.91
N GLU A 575 4.34 -10.52 6.70
CA GLU A 575 3.79 -11.88 6.87
C GLU A 575 3.54 -12.26 8.34
N GLU A 576 4.23 -11.62 9.30
CA GLU A 576 4.00 -11.78 10.75
C GLU A 576 2.88 -10.86 11.24
N MET A 577 2.78 -9.65 10.68
CA MET A 577 1.72 -8.69 10.98
C MET A 577 0.38 -9.17 10.44
N ARG A 578 0.30 -9.63 9.17
CA ARG A 578 -0.88 -10.24 8.55
C ARG A 578 -1.45 -11.39 9.39
N ARG A 579 -0.59 -12.24 9.96
CA ARG A 579 -1.00 -13.32 10.88
C ARG A 579 -1.77 -12.83 12.10
N CYS A 580 -1.41 -11.69 12.70
CA CYS A 580 -2.20 -11.11 13.79
C CYS A 580 -3.62 -10.74 13.33
N TRP A 581 -3.78 -10.19 12.12
CA TRP A 581 -5.10 -9.90 11.53
C TRP A 581 -5.89 -11.17 11.21
N HIS A 582 -5.22 -12.22 10.74
CA HIS A 582 -5.84 -13.52 10.46
C HIS A 582 -6.38 -14.19 11.71
N GLU A 583 -5.58 -14.25 12.78
CA GLU A 583 -5.96 -14.82 14.08
C GLU A 583 -7.19 -14.13 14.68
N GLN A 584 -7.23 -12.80 14.56
CA GLN A 584 -8.29 -11.94 15.08
C GLN A 584 -9.58 -12.06 14.24
N PHE A 585 -9.52 -11.71 12.96
CA PHE A 585 -10.73 -11.56 12.12
C PHE A 585 -11.35 -12.87 11.61
N ARG A 586 -10.72 -14.03 11.87
CA ARG A 586 -11.33 -15.34 11.57
C ARG A 586 -12.38 -15.79 12.58
N PHE A 587 -12.50 -15.11 13.73
CA PHE A 587 -13.40 -15.54 14.79
C PHE A 587 -14.88 -15.51 14.35
N PRO A 588 -15.66 -16.58 14.58
CA PRO A 588 -17.07 -16.65 14.19
C PRO A 588 -17.92 -15.46 14.65
N ARG A 589 -17.80 -15.02 15.92
CA ARG A 589 -18.55 -13.87 16.46
C ARG A 589 -18.20 -12.55 15.76
N MET A 590 -16.93 -12.36 15.35
CA MET A 590 -16.52 -11.18 14.58
C MET A 590 -17.06 -11.23 13.15
N ILE A 591 -16.99 -12.40 12.51
CA ILE A 591 -17.52 -12.61 11.15
C ILE A 591 -19.03 -12.35 11.12
N GLU A 592 -19.80 -12.90 12.06
CA GLU A 592 -21.26 -12.72 12.16
C GLU A 592 -21.65 -11.26 12.43
N PHE A 593 -20.90 -10.56 13.31
CA PHE A 593 -21.13 -9.15 13.60
C PHE A 593 -20.88 -8.27 12.36
N PHE A 594 -19.71 -8.38 11.73
CA PHE A 594 -19.34 -7.53 10.59
C PHE A 594 -20.03 -7.89 9.26
N GLN A 595 -20.75 -9.03 9.19
CA GLN A 595 -21.69 -9.31 8.10
C GLN A 595 -22.86 -8.30 8.05
N HIS A 596 -23.24 -7.73 9.20
CA HIS A 596 -24.43 -6.88 9.31
C HIS A 596 -24.17 -5.48 9.89
N VAL A 597 -23.05 -5.29 10.58
CA VAL A 597 -22.65 -4.01 11.20
C VAL A 597 -21.44 -3.44 10.44
N PRO A 598 -21.59 -2.36 9.64
CA PRO A 598 -20.46 -1.69 9.03
C PRO A 598 -19.56 -1.01 10.07
N ALA A 599 -18.28 -0.85 9.76
CA ALA A 599 -17.29 -0.36 10.73
C ALA A 599 -16.47 0.85 10.26
N TYR A 600 -16.08 1.69 11.22
CA TYR A 600 -15.05 2.73 11.07
C TYR A 600 -13.90 2.39 12.00
N TRP A 601 -12.67 2.67 11.56
CA TRP A 601 -11.47 2.27 12.28
C TRP A 601 -10.48 3.43 12.43
N SER A 602 -9.85 3.53 13.58
CA SER A 602 -8.56 4.22 13.80
C SER A 602 -7.58 3.23 14.41
N LYS A 603 -6.29 3.56 14.34
CA LYS A 603 -5.20 2.73 14.89
C LYS A 603 -4.61 3.38 16.12
N ASP A 604 -4.07 2.54 16.99
CA ASP A 604 -3.20 2.96 18.06
C ASP A 604 -1.77 2.46 17.81
N ASP A 605 -0.98 2.16 18.83
CA ASP A 605 0.41 1.74 18.75
C ASP A 605 0.58 0.23 18.47
N HIS A 606 -0.30 -0.64 18.98
CA HIS A 606 -0.13 -2.10 18.85
C HIS A 606 -0.60 -2.67 17.50
N ASP A 607 -1.56 -2.03 16.83
CA ASP A 607 -1.96 -2.32 15.44
C ASP A 607 -1.22 -1.43 14.41
N TYR A 608 -0.31 -0.58 14.89
CA TYR A 608 0.67 0.18 14.12
C TYR A 608 2.06 -0.47 14.11
N ARG A 609 2.72 -0.60 15.27
CA ARG A 609 4.10 -1.10 15.41
C ARG A 609 4.31 -1.93 16.69
N TYR A 610 4.36 -1.26 17.84
CA TYR A 610 4.63 -1.81 19.17
C TYR A 610 4.26 -0.78 20.25
N ASN A 611 4.12 -1.24 21.50
CA ASN A 611 3.76 -0.42 22.67
C ASN A 611 4.55 0.90 22.77
N ASP A 612 3.84 2.02 22.99
CA ASP A 612 4.29 3.40 23.12
C ASP A 612 5.15 3.89 21.93
N SER A 613 4.87 3.42 20.70
CA SER A 613 5.68 3.76 19.52
C SER A 613 5.46 5.19 18.97
N ASP A 614 6.56 5.80 18.52
CA ASP A 614 6.58 7.03 17.73
C ASP A 614 7.09 6.77 16.30
N ASN A 615 7.56 7.81 15.61
CA ASN A 615 8.00 7.76 14.22
C ASN A 615 9.52 7.84 14.01
N GLU A 616 10.31 8.07 15.05
CA GLU A 616 11.76 8.32 14.92
C GLU A 616 12.60 7.03 15.08
N SER A 617 12.07 6.00 15.76
CA SER A 617 12.77 4.73 15.96
C SER A 617 12.81 3.85 14.69
N ASP A 618 13.93 3.17 14.44
CA ASP A 618 14.11 2.17 13.38
C ASP A 618 13.72 0.73 13.79
N ARG A 619 13.26 0.52 15.03
CA ARG A 619 12.79 -0.77 15.55
C ARG A 619 11.64 -1.31 14.68
N LEU A 620 11.76 -2.55 14.19
CA LEU A 620 10.70 -3.16 13.37
C LEU A 620 9.42 -3.46 14.19
N PRO A 621 8.21 -3.33 13.60
CA PRO A 621 7.92 -2.85 12.24
C PRO A 621 8.24 -1.36 12.05
N LEU A 622 8.62 -0.95 10.83
CA LEU A 622 8.86 0.47 10.51
C LEU A 622 7.55 1.26 10.44
N PRO A 623 7.57 2.59 10.65
CA PRO A 623 6.41 3.48 10.46
C PRO A 623 5.62 3.20 9.18
N GLU A 624 6.29 3.18 8.02
CA GLU A 624 5.63 2.97 6.74
C GLU A 624 5.03 1.57 6.60
N THR A 625 5.58 0.56 7.29
CA THR A 625 5.03 -0.80 7.34
C THR A 625 3.74 -0.83 8.18
N GLY A 626 3.72 -0.15 9.33
CA GLY A 626 2.52 0.00 10.15
C GLY A 626 1.38 0.72 9.42
N LEU A 627 1.68 1.89 8.85
CA LEU A 627 0.69 2.69 8.11
C LEU A 627 0.11 1.94 6.90
N SER A 628 0.93 1.17 6.18
CA SER A 628 0.47 0.40 5.03
C SER A 628 -0.31 -0.86 5.42
N MET A 629 0.11 -1.56 6.48
CA MET A 629 -0.62 -2.73 7.00
C MET A 629 -2.05 -2.40 7.40
N PHE A 630 -2.25 -1.30 8.14
CA PHE A 630 -3.58 -0.87 8.59
C PHE A 630 -4.53 -0.56 7.41
N ARG A 631 -4.01 0.12 6.37
CA ARG A 631 -4.75 0.44 5.13
C ARG A 631 -5.02 -0.79 4.26
N GLU A 632 -4.13 -1.78 4.29
CA GLU A 632 -4.30 -3.06 3.61
C GLU A 632 -5.41 -3.89 4.25
N GLN A 633 -5.42 -4.01 5.59
CA GLN A 633 -6.24 -5.00 6.28
C GLN A 633 -7.68 -4.53 6.54
N LEU A 634 -7.92 -3.22 6.69
CA LEU A 634 -9.24 -2.69 7.03
C LEU A 634 -9.88 -1.87 5.90
N PRO A 635 -11.22 -1.89 5.75
CA PRO A 635 -11.94 -1.20 4.68
C PRO A 635 -12.06 0.32 4.91
N ILE A 636 -10.92 1.01 5.13
CA ILE A 636 -10.82 2.45 5.42
C ILE A 636 -10.48 3.31 4.19
N THR A 637 -9.83 2.74 3.18
CA THR A 637 -9.47 3.41 1.92
C THR A 637 -9.73 2.48 0.74
N ALA A 638 -9.66 2.99 -0.49
CA ALA A 638 -9.55 2.13 -1.67
C ALA A 638 -8.32 1.21 -1.55
N VAL A 639 -8.36 0.03 -2.19
CA VAL A 639 -7.34 -1.04 -2.00
C VAL A 639 -5.96 -0.66 -2.54
N ASP A 640 -5.94 0.20 -3.56
CA ASP A 640 -4.78 0.72 -4.29
C ASP A 640 -4.14 1.95 -3.61
N SER A 641 -4.89 2.65 -2.76
CA SER A 641 -4.43 3.85 -2.06
C SER A 641 -3.20 3.61 -1.19
N THR A 642 -2.07 4.21 -1.58
CA THR A 642 -0.82 4.22 -0.80
C THR A 642 -0.69 5.43 0.12
N ASN A 643 -1.32 6.56 -0.22
CA ASN A 643 -1.11 7.86 0.44
C ASN A 643 -2.40 8.52 0.98
N SER A 644 -3.57 7.86 0.98
CA SER A 644 -4.78 8.50 1.54
C SER A 644 -4.63 8.76 3.03
N LEU A 645 -5.04 9.97 3.42
CA LEU A 645 -5.26 10.37 4.80
C LEU A 645 -6.36 9.49 5.41
N THR A 646 -6.17 9.07 6.65
CA THR A 646 -7.15 8.24 7.37
C THR A 646 -7.83 8.99 8.52
N TYR A 647 -7.34 10.18 8.91
CA TYR A 647 -8.17 11.13 9.66
C TYR A 647 -9.30 11.68 8.78
N ARG A 648 -10.49 11.83 9.37
CA ARG A 648 -11.72 12.13 8.62
C ARG A 648 -12.87 12.58 9.53
N THR A 649 -13.87 13.21 8.94
CA THR A 649 -15.14 13.53 9.61
C THR A 649 -16.30 12.91 8.87
N ILE A 650 -17.26 12.38 9.63
CA ILE A 650 -18.40 11.60 9.13
C ILE A 650 -19.67 12.34 9.56
N ARG A 651 -20.44 12.84 8.59
CA ARG A 651 -21.76 13.42 8.88
C ARG A 651 -22.79 12.30 8.99
N VAL A 652 -23.09 11.92 10.23
CA VAL A 652 -23.97 10.78 10.55
C VAL A 652 -25.42 11.15 10.29
N SER A 653 -25.88 12.26 10.87
CA SER A 653 -27.24 12.80 10.67
C SER A 653 -27.20 14.32 10.66
N ARG A 654 -28.34 15.01 10.53
CA ARG A 654 -28.43 16.45 10.79
C ARG A 654 -27.90 16.81 12.17
N ASP A 655 -28.17 15.96 13.16
CA ASP A 655 -27.90 16.22 14.57
C ASP A 655 -26.49 15.80 15.00
N VAL A 656 -25.85 14.85 14.29
CA VAL A 656 -24.61 14.19 14.74
C VAL A 656 -23.53 14.25 13.68
N GLN A 657 -22.35 14.69 14.08
CA GLN A 657 -21.12 14.60 13.27
C GLN A 657 -19.97 14.03 14.12
N ILE A 658 -19.23 13.11 13.53
CA ILE A 658 -18.08 12.44 14.14
C ILE A 658 -16.79 12.99 13.51
N TRP A 659 -15.74 13.15 14.31
CA TRP A 659 -14.36 13.35 13.87
C TRP A 659 -13.53 12.17 14.35
N MET A 660 -12.69 11.63 13.47
CA MET A 660 -11.70 10.61 13.80
C MET A 660 -10.32 11.18 13.46
N THR A 661 -9.46 11.29 14.47
CA THR A 661 -8.08 11.77 14.34
C THR A 661 -7.10 10.61 14.39
N GLU A 662 -5.98 10.72 13.69
CA GLU A 662 -4.88 9.77 13.82
C GLU A 662 -3.89 10.23 14.89
N GLY A 663 -3.49 9.32 15.77
CA GLY A 663 -2.53 9.58 16.85
C GLY A 663 -1.09 9.16 16.54
N ARG A 664 -0.86 8.39 15.47
CA ARG A 664 0.45 7.79 15.16
C ARG A 664 1.07 8.25 13.82
N ASP A 665 0.31 8.77 12.85
CA ASP A 665 0.82 9.15 11.51
C ASP A 665 1.79 10.35 11.49
N PHE A 666 1.57 11.35 12.36
CA PHE A 666 2.22 12.67 12.25
C PHE A 666 2.96 13.09 13.52
N ARG A 667 2.97 12.23 14.54
CA ARG A 667 3.46 12.58 15.87
C ARG A 667 4.96 12.85 15.91
N SER A 668 5.35 13.79 16.77
CA SER A 668 6.72 13.95 17.28
C SER A 668 7.14 12.74 18.12
N ALA A 669 8.45 12.60 18.37
CA ALA A 669 8.99 11.64 19.31
C ALA A 669 8.39 11.79 20.73
N ASN A 670 8.23 10.68 21.44
CA ASN A 670 7.63 10.69 22.78
C ASN A 670 8.53 11.35 23.84
N ASP A 671 9.85 11.24 23.68
CA ASP A 671 10.87 11.83 24.56
C ASP A 671 11.18 13.31 24.25
N ALA A 672 10.62 13.87 23.17
CA ALA A 672 10.71 15.30 22.90
C ALA A 672 10.09 16.11 24.06
N PRO A 673 10.66 17.27 24.45
CA PRO A 673 10.08 18.11 25.48
C PRO A 673 8.70 18.63 25.03
N ASP A 674 7.72 18.61 25.94
CA ASP A 674 6.39 19.16 25.64
C ASP A 674 6.44 20.69 25.44
N GLY A 675 5.59 21.20 24.56
CA GLY A 675 5.58 22.59 24.14
C GLY A 675 5.06 22.81 22.70
N PRO A 676 5.12 24.04 22.17
CA PRO A 676 4.42 24.46 20.95
C PRO A 676 4.75 23.68 19.66
N GLU A 677 5.94 23.08 19.59
CA GLU A 677 6.42 22.33 18.42
C GLU A 677 6.22 20.80 18.58
N LYS A 678 5.94 20.29 19.78
CA LYS A 678 5.58 18.89 20.00
C LYS A 678 4.10 18.70 19.64
N THR A 679 3.82 17.74 18.79
CA THR A 679 2.48 17.55 18.22
C THR A 679 2.22 16.07 18.01
N MET A 680 0.99 15.61 18.28
CA MET A 680 0.56 14.25 17.93
C MET A 680 -0.14 14.25 16.57
N TRP A 681 -1.00 15.23 16.34
CA TRP A 681 -1.80 15.33 15.12
C TRP A 681 -1.02 15.88 13.93
N GLY A 682 0.06 16.62 14.17
CA GLY A 682 0.69 17.44 13.14
C GLY A 682 -0.15 18.66 12.78
N ARG A 683 0.50 19.65 12.14
CA ARG A 683 -0.13 20.93 11.79
C ARG A 683 -1.37 20.77 10.91
N GLU A 684 -1.28 19.97 9.85
CA GLU A 684 -2.35 19.84 8.86
C GLU A 684 -3.64 19.22 9.44
N GLN A 685 -3.52 18.14 10.22
CA GLN A 685 -4.68 17.51 10.87
C GLN A 685 -5.27 18.41 11.97
N ARG A 686 -4.44 19.10 12.76
CA ARG A 686 -4.93 20.04 13.79
C ARG A 686 -5.70 21.21 13.17
N ASP A 687 -5.13 21.83 12.13
CA ASP A 687 -5.74 22.96 11.43
C ASP A 687 -7.04 22.52 10.72
N TRP A 688 -7.08 21.30 10.15
CA TRP A 688 -8.30 20.65 9.61
C TRP A 688 -9.37 20.40 10.67
N LEU A 689 -8.98 19.84 11.83
CA LEU A 689 -9.89 19.52 12.93
C LEU A 689 -10.57 20.79 13.44
N GLN A 690 -9.77 21.83 13.72
CA GLN A 690 -10.26 23.14 14.15
C GLN A 690 -11.18 23.79 13.10
N ALA A 691 -10.78 23.82 11.83
CA ALA A 691 -11.59 24.40 10.76
C ALA A 691 -12.94 23.68 10.58
N THR A 692 -12.95 22.35 10.64
CA THR A 692 -14.16 21.55 10.42
C THR A 692 -15.09 21.50 11.63
N LEU A 693 -14.56 21.46 12.87
CA LEU A 693 -15.36 21.62 14.09
C LEU A 693 -16.08 22.97 14.11
N LYS A 694 -15.38 24.05 13.77
CA LYS A 694 -15.94 25.41 13.70
C LYS A 694 -16.98 25.59 12.58
N ALA A 695 -16.83 24.86 11.48
CA ALA A 695 -17.77 24.89 10.36
C ALA A 695 -19.01 24.00 10.55
N SER A 696 -19.04 23.13 11.58
CA SER A 696 -20.12 22.17 11.76
C SER A 696 -21.34 22.75 12.46
N ASP A 697 -22.49 22.64 11.78
CA ASP A 697 -23.83 22.91 12.30
C ASP A 697 -24.47 21.72 13.03
N ALA A 698 -23.73 20.61 13.25
CA ALA A 698 -24.24 19.47 14.00
C ALA A 698 -24.45 19.81 15.48
N LYS A 699 -25.58 19.34 16.03
CA LYS A 699 -25.94 19.53 17.45
C LYS A 699 -24.93 18.86 18.37
N TRP A 700 -24.53 17.64 18.04
CA TRP A 700 -23.59 16.81 18.78
C TRP A 700 -22.32 16.63 17.96
N LYS A 701 -21.18 17.03 18.53
CA LYS A 701 -19.86 16.90 17.91
C LYS A 701 -19.07 15.88 18.69
N LEU A 702 -18.81 14.72 18.07
CA LEU A 702 -18.14 13.60 18.72
C LEU A 702 -16.72 13.47 18.14
N LEU A 703 -15.70 13.82 18.93
CA LEU A 703 -14.30 13.60 18.55
C LEU A 703 -13.85 12.25 19.14
N ILE A 704 -13.63 11.29 18.26
CA ILE A 704 -13.21 9.94 18.60
C ILE A 704 -11.71 9.82 18.33
N THR A 705 -10.94 9.42 19.34
CA THR A 705 -9.48 9.31 19.31
C THR A 705 -9.03 7.91 19.74
N PRO A 706 -7.84 7.45 19.34
CA PRO A 706 -7.25 6.24 19.92
C PRO A 706 -6.94 6.44 21.41
N THR A 707 -6.13 7.45 21.71
CA THR A 707 -5.62 7.75 23.06
C THR A 707 -6.40 8.86 23.79
N PRO A 708 -6.37 8.94 25.13
CA PRO A 708 -7.04 10.00 25.90
C PRO A 708 -6.49 11.41 25.69
N ILE A 709 -7.36 12.40 25.90
CA ILE A 709 -7.03 13.84 25.92
C ILE A 709 -7.23 14.43 27.32
N VAL A 710 -8.27 14.03 28.05
CA VAL A 710 -8.56 14.52 29.42
C VAL A 710 -7.86 13.65 30.46
N GLY A 711 -8.10 12.33 30.43
CA GLY A 711 -7.65 11.42 31.49
C GLY A 711 -8.51 11.53 32.76
N PRO A 712 -7.96 11.30 33.98
CA PRO A 712 -6.55 11.09 34.27
C PRO A 712 -5.98 9.78 33.68
N ASP A 713 -4.66 9.73 33.58
CA ASP A 713 -3.87 8.58 33.15
C ASP A 713 -2.68 8.37 34.12
N ASP A 714 -1.90 7.31 33.94
CA ASP A 714 -0.69 7.07 34.73
C ASP A 714 0.38 8.16 34.50
N ALA A 715 0.93 8.74 35.56
CA ALA A 715 1.97 9.78 35.47
C ALA A 715 3.31 9.31 34.89
N TYR A 716 3.56 7.99 34.78
CA TYR A 716 4.78 7.47 34.14
C TYR A 716 4.69 7.42 32.60
N LYS A 717 3.49 7.55 32.03
CA LYS A 717 3.26 7.56 30.59
C LYS A 717 3.58 8.93 29.98
N ASN A 718 3.94 8.94 28.70
CA ASN A 718 4.30 10.13 27.93
C ASN A 718 3.83 10.06 26.46
N ASP A 719 2.89 9.17 26.14
CA ASP A 719 2.54 8.80 24.77
C ASP A 719 1.21 9.40 24.27
N ASN A 720 0.53 10.23 25.09
CA ASN A 720 -0.80 10.77 24.75
C ASN A 720 -1.01 12.25 25.17
N HIS A 721 -2.18 12.80 24.85
CA HIS A 721 -2.58 14.18 25.21
C HIS A 721 -2.91 14.35 26.71
N ALA A 722 -3.31 13.26 27.38
CA ALA A 722 -3.61 13.25 28.80
C ALA A 722 -2.38 13.22 29.74
N THR A 723 -1.15 13.06 29.22
CA THR A 723 0.05 12.82 30.02
C THR A 723 0.95 14.06 30.19
N LEU A 724 1.45 14.26 31.42
CA LEU A 724 2.19 15.46 31.83
C LEU A 724 3.52 15.69 31.07
N ALA A 725 4.18 14.61 30.65
CA ALA A 725 5.38 14.66 29.80
C ALA A 725 5.07 14.32 28.32
N GLY A 726 3.80 14.08 27.99
CA GLY A 726 3.33 13.69 26.67
C GLY A 726 3.08 14.90 25.77
N PHE A 727 1.82 15.10 25.40
CA PHE A 727 1.39 16.09 24.41
C PHE A 727 0.41 17.11 25.04
N ARG A 728 0.54 17.37 26.35
CA ARG A 728 -0.37 18.20 27.15
C ARG A 728 -0.49 19.61 26.57
N HIS A 729 0.60 20.22 26.10
CA HIS A 729 0.56 21.55 25.48
C HIS A 729 -0.36 21.63 24.25
N GLU A 730 -0.40 20.58 23.42
CA GLU A 730 -1.32 20.52 22.27
C GLU A 730 -2.78 20.37 22.72
N ALA A 731 -3.02 19.60 23.78
CA ALA A 731 -4.34 19.42 24.38
C ALA A 731 -4.88 20.73 25.00
N ASP A 732 -4.05 21.43 25.80
CA ASP A 732 -4.39 22.70 26.42
C ASP A 732 -4.68 23.78 25.36
N SER A 733 -3.86 23.84 24.31
CA SER A 733 -4.06 24.72 23.15
C SER A 733 -5.38 24.40 22.41
N PHE A 734 -5.73 23.12 22.27
CA PHE A 734 -7.00 22.70 21.69
C PHE A 734 -8.21 23.09 22.57
N PHE A 735 -8.18 22.84 23.88
CA PHE A 735 -9.26 23.24 24.79
C PHE A 735 -9.38 24.77 24.91
N GLN A 736 -8.27 25.50 24.88
CA GLN A 736 -8.27 26.95 24.80
C GLN A 736 -8.92 27.42 23.50
N TRP A 737 -8.59 26.81 22.36
CA TRP A 737 -9.20 27.13 21.07
C TRP A 737 -10.71 26.81 21.04
N VAL A 738 -11.13 25.66 21.56
CA VAL A 738 -12.56 25.26 21.71
C VAL A 738 -13.34 26.33 22.45
N LYS A 739 -12.80 26.80 23.59
CA LYS A 739 -13.39 27.87 24.40
C LYS A 739 -13.37 29.25 23.72
N GLN A 740 -12.34 29.56 22.94
CA GLN A 740 -12.22 30.84 22.22
C GLN A 740 -13.11 30.94 20.98
N ASN A 741 -13.63 29.81 20.48
CA ASN A 741 -14.46 29.73 19.28
C ASN A 741 -15.89 29.27 19.59
N ASP A 742 -16.28 29.25 20.87
CA ASP A 742 -17.61 28.86 21.35
C ASP A 742 -18.10 27.53 20.75
N VAL A 743 -17.22 26.51 20.70
CA VAL A 743 -17.55 25.20 20.11
C VAL A 743 -18.40 24.39 21.09
N GLU A 744 -19.71 24.59 21.00
CA GLU A 744 -20.71 23.91 21.82
C GLU A 744 -20.87 22.41 21.48
N ASN A 745 -21.22 21.64 22.53
CA ASN A 745 -21.57 20.21 22.48
C ASN A 745 -20.50 19.31 21.86
N LEU A 746 -19.23 19.58 22.19
CA LEU A 746 -18.10 18.71 21.91
C LEU A 746 -17.96 17.65 23.02
N PHE A 747 -17.98 16.38 22.62
CA PHE A 747 -17.75 15.22 23.47
C PHE A 747 -16.60 14.40 22.88
N LEU A 748 -15.77 13.84 23.74
CA LEU A 748 -14.59 13.04 23.39
C LEU A 748 -14.86 11.57 23.68
N ILE A 749 -14.33 10.66 22.86
CA ILE A 749 -14.38 9.21 23.10
C ILE A 749 -13.01 8.62 22.80
N CYS A 750 -12.45 7.82 23.71
CA CYS A 750 -11.11 7.23 23.56
C CYS A 750 -11.05 5.72 23.89
N GLY A 751 -9.99 5.07 23.43
CA GLY A 751 -9.65 3.66 23.68
C GLY A 751 -8.41 3.51 24.54
N ASP A 752 -7.39 2.80 24.01
CA ASP A 752 -5.99 2.72 24.49
C ASP A 752 -5.77 2.08 25.88
N ARG A 753 -6.42 2.63 26.90
CA ARG A 753 -6.00 2.57 28.29
C ARG A 753 -6.43 1.33 29.09
N HIS A 754 -7.38 0.55 28.57
CA HIS A 754 -7.92 -0.70 29.16
C HIS A 754 -8.79 -0.56 30.42
N TRP A 755 -9.34 0.62 30.74
CA TRP A 755 -10.43 0.77 31.72
C TRP A 755 -11.52 1.71 31.22
N GLN A 756 -12.72 1.56 31.76
CA GLN A 756 -13.90 2.37 31.41
C GLN A 756 -14.05 3.55 32.38
N TYR A 757 -14.19 4.77 31.86
CA TYR A 757 -14.44 5.96 32.67
C TYR A 757 -15.18 7.05 31.90
N HIS A 758 -15.85 7.94 32.63
CA HIS A 758 -16.36 9.23 32.17
C HIS A 758 -15.67 10.34 32.97
N SER A 759 -14.91 11.18 32.26
CA SER A 759 -14.24 12.36 32.80
C SER A 759 -14.79 13.66 32.22
N ILE A 760 -14.61 14.76 32.95
CA ILE A 760 -15.06 16.10 32.57
C ILE A 760 -13.91 17.08 32.86
N HIS A 761 -13.37 17.65 31.79
CA HIS A 761 -12.31 18.65 31.81
C HIS A 761 -12.81 19.97 32.44
N PRO A 762 -11.96 20.81 33.07
CA PRO A 762 -12.35 22.11 33.63
C PRO A 762 -13.03 23.10 32.67
N THR A 763 -12.98 22.88 31.35
CA THR A 763 -13.75 23.65 30.35
C THR A 763 -15.20 23.20 30.18
N GLY A 764 -15.60 22.09 30.81
CA GLY A 764 -16.90 21.44 30.63
C GLY A 764 -16.97 20.45 29.46
N VAL A 765 -15.84 20.09 28.83
CA VAL A 765 -15.80 19.04 27.80
C VAL A 765 -15.78 17.67 28.48
N HIS A 766 -16.63 16.76 28.01
CA HIS A 766 -16.77 15.39 28.50
C HIS A 766 -15.90 14.44 27.67
N GLU A 767 -15.24 13.47 28.32
CA GLU A 767 -14.50 12.37 27.70
C GLU A 767 -14.99 11.02 28.23
N PHE A 768 -15.22 10.05 27.34
CA PHE A 768 -15.63 8.69 27.69
C PHE A 768 -14.62 7.67 27.14
N ALA A 769 -13.99 6.89 28.01
CA ALA A 769 -13.13 5.79 27.57
C ALA A 769 -13.92 4.48 27.48
N CYS A 770 -13.83 3.78 26.34
CA CYS A 770 -14.54 2.52 26.14
C CYS A 770 -13.90 1.30 26.82
N GLY A 771 -12.70 1.47 27.40
CA GLY A 771 -11.92 0.37 27.98
C GLY A 771 -11.43 -0.63 26.93
N ALA A 772 -11.05 -1.82 27.40
CA ALA A 772 -10.68 -2.94 26.54
C ALA A 772 -11.88 -3.85 26.29
N LEU A 773 -11.96 -4.48 25.12
CA LEU A 773 -13.11 -5.30 24.72
C LEU A 773 -13.28 -6.62 25.53
N ASN A 774 -12.34 -6.98 26.40
CA ASN A 774 -12.38 -8.22 27.17
C ASN A 774 -11.70 -8.11 28.54
N ASP A 775 -12.21 -8.84 29.51
CA ASP A 775 -11.72 -8.87 30.89
C ASP A 775 -10.22 -9.13 31.01
N GLU A 776 -9.65 -10.07 30.26
CA GLU A 776 -8.22 -10.42 30.41
C GLU A 776 -7.27 -9.30 30.02
N ASN A 777 -7.75 -8.27 29.30
CA ASN A 777 -6.98 -7.08 28.97
C ASN A 777 -7.24 -5.91 29.94
N SER A 778 -8.32 -5.94 30.73
CA SER A 778 -8.77 -4.83 31.55
C SER A 778 -7.87 -4.55 32.78
N ARG A 779 -7.96 -3.33 33.33
CA ARG A 779 -7.30 -2.92 34.58
C ARG A 779 -8.13 -1.89 35.37
N MET A 780 -7.66 -1.51 36.56
CA MET A 780 -8.15 -0.32 37.27
C MET A 780 -7.53 0.95 36.69
N GLY A 781 -8.31 2.03 36.64
CA GLY A 781 -7.83 3.37 36.33
C GLY A 781 -7.18 4.10 37.50
N VAL A 782 -6.77 5.34 37.24
CA VAL A 782 -6.26 6.28 38.25
C VAL A 782 -7.28 7.41 38.47
N GLU A 783 -7.51 7.75 39.73
CA GLU A 783 -8.49 8.77 40.16
C GLU A 783 -7.91 10.20 40.05
N PRO A 784 -8.76 11.23 39.84
CA PRO A 784 -8.35 12.63 39.98
C PRO A 784 -7.80 12.92 41.39
N GLY A 785 -6.69 13.64 41.47
CA GLY A 785 -6.00 13.95 42.73
C GLY A 785 -5.03 12.88 43.22
N ASP A 786 -4.85 11.76 42.51
CA ASP A 786 -3.77 10.82 42.82
C ASP A 786 -2.41 11.39 42.37
N GLN A 787 -1.42 11.36 43.26
CA GLN A 787 -0.03 11.76 43.00
C GLN A 787 0.66 10.91 41.90
N TYR A 788 0.13 9.72 41.61
CA TYR A 788 0.59 8.85 40.53
C TYR A 788 -0.21 9.04 39.23
N GLY A 789 -1.20 9.95 39.21
CA GLY A 789 -2.01 10.29 38.05
C GLY A 789 -1.56 11.58 37.34
N THR A 790 -2.12 11.83 36.15
CA THR A 790 -1.82 13.02 35.34
C THR A 790 -2.66 14.27 35.68
N ASP A 791 -3.46 14.18 36.74
CA ASP A 791 -4.21 15.29 37.36
C ASP A 791 -4.04 15.27 38.90
N PRO A 792 -2.83 15.53 39.42
CA PRO A 792 -2.55 15.46 40.86
C PRO A 792 -3.23 16.57 41.66
N ASP A 793 -3.70 17.64 41.00
CA ASP A 793 -4.46 18.74 41.62
C ASP A 793 -5.98 18.46 41.69
N GLY A 794 -6.47 17.37 41.08
CA GLY A 794 -7.88 16.96 41.11
C GLY A 794 -8.82 17.94 40.40
N LEU A 795 -8.39 18.49 39.27
CA LEU A 795 -9.16 19.46 38.49
C LEU A 795 -10.20 18.80 37.56
N VAL A 796 -9.95 17.56 37.14
CA VAL A 796 -10.89 16.75 36.35
C VAL A 796 -11.97 16.18 37.27
N ARG A 797 -13.24 16.35 36.89
CA ARG A 797 -14.35 15.65 37.55
C ARG A 797 -14.61 14.34 36.84
N GLN A 798 -14.63 13.22 37.56
CA GLN A 798 -14.88 11.89 37.01
C GLN A 798 -16.18 11.29 37.58
N PRO A 799 -17.36 11.49 36.95
CA PRO A 799 -18.63 10.94 37.45
C PRO A 799 -18.70 9.40 37.44
N PHE A 800 -17.94 8.76 36.56
CA PHE A 800 -17.86 7.30 36.50
C PHE A 800 -16.42 6.84 36.27
N ASN A 801 -16.00 5.86 37.04
CA ASN A 801 -14.84 5.01 36.81
C ASN A 801 -15.30 3.57 37.08
N SER A 802 -14.79 2.59 36.34
CA SER A 802 -15.15 1.19 36.57
C SER A 802 -14.76 0.76 37.99
N PRO A 803 -15.71 0.24 38.81
CA PRO A 803 -15.43 -0.09 40.21
C PRO A 803 -14.51 -1.33 40.36
N GLU A 804 -14.42 -2.14 39.31
CA GLU A 804 -13.51 -3.26 39.17
C GLU A 804 -12.99 -3.34 37.72
N PRO A 805 -11.89 -4.07 37.43
CA PRO A 805 -11.42 -4.26 36.06
C PRO A 805 -12.44 -5.10 35.28
N SER A 806 -13.03 -4.51 34.25
CA SER A 806 -14.06 -5.14 33.42
C SER A 806 -13.80 -4.81 31.94
N GLY A 807 -13.86 -5.84 31.09
CA GLY A 807 -13.93 -5.67 29.64
C GLY A 807 -15.27 -5.08 29.22
N GLY A 808 -15.34 -4.40 28.08
CA GLY A 808 -16.56 -3.73 27.68
C GLY A 808 -16.50 -2.84 26.44
N PHE A 809 -17.53 -2.04 26.28
CA PHE A 809 -17.71 -1.12 25.14
C PHE A 809 -18.73 -0.02 25.47
N LEU A 810 -18.77 1.04 24.65
CA LEU A 810 -19.75 2.11 24.76
C LEU A 810 -20.88 1.95 23.74
N GLN A 811 -22.13 2.02 24.18
CA GLN A 811 -23.26 2.31 23.29
C GLN A 811 -23.53 3.82 23.26
N ILE A 812 -23.64 4.37 22.05
CA ILE A 812 -24.01 5.76 21.81
C ILE A 812 -25.34 5.80 21.06
N ILE A 813 -26.33 6.51 21.61
CA ILE A 813 -27.61 6.79 20.94
C ILE A 813 -27.76 8.29 20.81
N ALA A 814 -27.57 8.82 19.59
CA ALA A 814 -27.44 10.25 19.35
C ALA A 814 -28.51 10.78 18.38
N GLY A 815 -29.26 11.79 18.78
CA GLY A 815 -30.38 12.39 18.04
C GLY A 815 -30.88 13.67 18.70
N GLU A 816 -32.11 13.69 19.22
CA GLU A 816 -32.61 14.81 20.04
C GLU A 816 -31.90 14.90 21.40
N THR A 817 -31.42 13.78 21.92
CA THR A 817 -30.49 13.69 23.06
C THR A 817 -29.24 12.94 22.63
N LEU A 818 -28.14 13.10 23.37
CA LEU A 818 -26.99 12.20 23.31
C LEU A 818 -27.05 11.28 24.53
N GLY A 819 -27.29 9.99 24.33
CA GLY A 819 -27.19 8.96 25.36
C GLY A 819 -25.88 8.20 25.22
N VAL A 820 -25.18 8.00 26.33
CA VAL A 820 -23.98 7.16 26.45
C VAL A 820 -24.26 6.09 27.50
N THR A 821 -24.00 4.81 27.18
CA THR A 821 -24.08 3.71 28.15
C THR A 821 -22.81 2.87 28.07
N PHE A 822 -22.17 2.71 29.22
CA PHE A 822 -21.05 1.78 29.44
C PHE A 822 -21.62 0.38 29.65
N PHE A 823 -21.06 -0.60 28.95
CA PHE A 823 -21.43 -2.00 29.06
C PHE A 823 -20.20 -2.83 29.40
N ASP A 824 -20.40 -3.93 30.13
CA ASP A 824 -19.41 -5.02 30.16
C ASP A 824 -19.41 -5.82 28.84
N ASP A 825 -18.47 -6.76 28.69
CA ASP A 825 -18.38 -7.64 27.52
C ASP A 825 -19.52 -8.69 27.42
N HIS A 826 -20.48 -8.65 28.35
CA HIS A 826 -21.70 -9.45 28.38
C HIS A 826 -23.01 -8.65 28.21
N ALA A 827 -22.93 -7.35 27.89
CA ALA A 827 -24.05 -6.40 27.75
C ALA A 827 -24.85 -6.11 29.04
N ASN A 828 -24.26 -6.23 30.22
CA ASN A 828 -24.78 -5.60 31.43
C ASN A 828 -24.37 -4.13 31.45
N ALA A 829 -25.34 -3.22 31.66
CA ALA A 829 -25.07 -1.78 31.71
C ALA A 829 -24.42 -1.40 33.05
N LEU A 830 -23.21 -0.85 32.99
CA LEU A 830 -22.42 -0.42 34.15
C LEU A 830 -22.76 1.00 34.60
N HIS A 831 -22.92 1.90 33.63
CA HIS A 831 -23.28 3.30 33.84
C HIS A 831 -23.99 3.86 32.61
N ARG A 832 -24.92 4.80 32.81
CA ARG A 832 -25.64 5.50 31.75
C ARG A 832 -25.68 6.98 32.06
N ILE A 833 -25.61 7.80 31.02
CA ILE A 833 -25.81 9.24 31.09
C ILE A 833 -26.52 9.73 29.82
N GLN A 834 -27.42 10.70 29.96
CA GLN A 834 -28.17 11.28 28.86
C GLN A 834 -28.13 12.81 28.90
N PHE A 835 -27.75 13.41 27.77
CA PHE A 835 -27.63 14.85 27.57
C PHE A 835 -28.80 15.38 26.75
N PRO A 836 -29.69 16.20 27.33
CA PRO A 836 -30.70 16.95 26.58
C PRO A 836 -30.12 18.23 25.97
N ILE A 837 -30.71 18.72 24.88
CA ILE A 837 -30.33 20.01 24.28
C ILE A 837 -30.69 21.14 25.26
N GLY A 838 -29.69 21.89 25.73
CA GLY A 838 -29.88 23.07 26.59
C GLY A 838 -30.39 22.79 28.01
N GLY A 839 -30.31 21.54 28.49
CA GLY A 839 -30.66 21.14 29.85
C GLY A 839 -29.51 20.45 30.59
N SER A 840 -29.68 20.23 31.89
CA SER A 840 -28.73 19.43 32.68
C SER A 840 -28.78 17.96 32.27
N PRO A 841 -27.65 17.22 32.31
CA PRO A 841 -27.65 15.78 32.08
C PRO A 841 -28.44 15.04 33.17
N SER A 842 -28.97 13.87 32.80
CA SER A 842 -29.51 12.88 33.74
C SER A 842 -28.66 11.62 33.70
N GLU A 843 -28.22 11.18 34.87
CA GLU A 843 -27.57 9.90 35.14
C GLU A 843 -28.62 8.83 35.52
#